data_AF-A0A284R1R9-F1
#
_entry.id   AF-A0A284R1R9-F1
#
_cell.length_a   1.000
_cell.length_b   1.000
_cell.length_c   1.000
_cell.angle_alpha   90.00
_cell.angle_beta   90.00
_cell.angle_gamma   90.00
#
_symmetry.space_group_name_H-M   'P 1'
#
loop_
_entity.id
_entity.type
_entity.pdbx_description
1 polymer ?
#
loop_
_entity_poly.entity_id
_entity_poly.type
_entity_poly.pdbx_seq_one_letter_code
_entity_poly.pdbx_strand_id
1 'polypeptide(L)'
;MQDRLVARAQLQPCWSGSVPTELIAMIVDEIAEEQCTLRSCALVCRAWTPIAQGHIFHSLHITVHIDCWKSPLLFLAPFIHVSKNVGVFNRLLRSSPHIASYVKRLTVTATYDHWFYCSIPATLADIFNAKLGHFWNHFLPCFLQNLDGVEELMVPRNMRHPLSEKVPKTLIDGLGCVLRSSSLTSLAVLSGNLNDLYSMLGECRGLRDLHVGNVTYLHETPNPSSFPPLPLKLQFLAITSCMDAYMDFVNKSPRGLIDFSHLKRLEIIIRGSFFAMEADLVRTTEDLIRRNKETLQDLVLNVCPEEYLFNLVDPARIRNVHLTIASSPRPASQNLEAWVRWLTRSFSGVKWIRLEQCLFQLNGFNTSADVMALYDEWRKLDTIMSSRPGLPGLNATYCSTECQKLHWEKEHKQACGKTDRIDIGTFYPLLAILAETARFHGLKPTHPALTHRITAPPAVAGFPDGSAAKVVELGPEIPMDDAMSERWWSTAAGGTDQARRKLFARLCKEGEVLPIVTSLCLGLLATMYTTTSSRGSRSRRVRLQYKSSPISDFGIAKGSFEAKYQDQLAYFNGNMFWKGQDPNDHYWIYFKTVRGEEIILDIGLFTFNFCTMVSAAPYISDLSDFPPGLDYAPAFFRDRSLAKNVIQTHTEHKRVSVLRNEKLGRAMQHSVEGFEAADCELIWEFLNDFGEGTAPSPDERLPIVYTLKNLNVLREALGKRTWTKWPKSPPLAIDSDPHERDYSTVEEDDAWFKNLKKWTKKYKSGKVSRATYDTAIRKLSR
;
A
#
# COMPACT_ATOMS: atom_id res chain seq x y z
N MET A 1 8.22 15.93 -60.61
CA MET A 1 7.47 14.88 -59.91
C MET A 1 8.49 13.85 -59.43
N GLN A 2 9.21 14.21 -58.37
CA GLN A 2 10.34 13.46 -57.82
C GLN A 2 10.47 13.86 -56.35
N ASP A 3 10.81 12.87 -55.52
CA ASP A 3 11.30 12.95 -54.14
C ASP A 3 10.33 13.35 -53.01
N ARG A 4 9.75 12.31 -52.36
CA ARG A 4 9.39 12.37 -50.94
C ARG A 4 10.45 11.64 -50.12
N LEU A 5 11.44 12.41 -49.69
CA LEU A 5 12.33 12.15 -48.56
C LEU A 5 11.49 11.96 -47.29
N VAL A 6 11.28 10.71 -46.87
CA VAL A 6 10.99 10.41 -45.46
C VAL A 6 12.34 10.26 -44.78
N ALA A 7 12.67 11.25 -43.95
CA ALA A 7 13.89 11.30 -43.17
C ALA A 7 14.09 10.02 -42.36
N ARG A 8 15.10 9.22 -42.75
CA ARG A 8 15.81 8.33 -41.84
C ARG A 8 16.40 9.21 -40.73
N ALA A 9 15.78 9.21 -39.57
CA ALA A 9 16.47 9.57 -38.34
C ALA A 9 17.57 8.51 -38.12
N GLN A 10 18.76 8.77 -38.65
CA GLN A 10 19.98 8.15 -38.16
C GLN A 10 20.14 8.64 -36.70
N LEU A 11 19.61 7.86 -35.76
CA LEU A 11 20.10 7.89 -34.40
C LEU A 11 21.56 7.42 -34.47
N GLN A 12 22.50 8.37 -34.49
CA GLN A 12 23.85 8.06 -34.07
C GLN A 12 23.77 7.56 -32.62
N PRO A 13 24.24 6.34 -32.29
CA PRO A 13 24.28 5.91 -30.91
C PRO A 13 25.42 6.69 -30.22
N CYS A 14 25.05 7.58 -29.32
CA CYS A 14 25.97 8.38 -28.48
C CYS A 14 26.69 7.53 -27.41
N TRP A 15 26.93 6.24 -27.65
CA TRP A 15 27.59 5.34 -26.71
C TRP A 15 28.97 5.02 -27.28
N SER A 16 29.95 5.86 -26.98
CA SER A 16 31.36 5.63 -27.35
C SER A 16 32.05 4.55 -26.50
N GLY A 17 31.27 3.77 -25.74
CA GLY A 17 31.68 2.55 -25.08
C GLY A 17 30.58 1.50 -25.22
N SER A 18 30.91 0.29 -25.68
CA SER A 18 29.98 -0.85 -25.69
C SER A 18 29.42 -1.06 -24.29
N VAL A 19 28.09 -1.12 -24.15
CA VAL A 19 27.44 -1.48 -22.88
C VAL A 19 28.03 -2.82 -22.41
N PRO A 20 28.55 -2.90 -21.16
CA PRO A 20 29.04 -4.15 -20.60
C PRO A 20 28.00 -5.27 -20.69
N THR A 21 28.45 -6.48 -20.98
CA THR A 21 27.59 -7.66 -21.18
C THR A 21 26.74 -7.95 -19.95
N GLU A 22 27.22 -7.62 -18.75
CA GLU A 22 26.52 -7.73 -17.47
C GLU A 22 25.31 -6.79 -17.39
N LEU A 23 25.44 -5.56 -17.89
CA LEU A 23 24.33 -4.61 -17.93
C LEU A 23 23.30 -5.01 -19.00
N ILE A 24 23.76 -5.56 -20.12
CA ILE A 24 22.86 -6.15 -21.12
C ILE A 24 22.10 -7.32 -20.49
N ALA A 25 22.76 -8.18 -19.71
CA ALA A 25 22.12 -9.28 -19.00
C ALA A 25 21.04 -8.78 -18.05
N MET A 26 21.35 -7.80 -17.18
CA MET A 26 20.36 -7.19 -16.28
C MET A 26 19.16 -6.59 -17.03
N ILE A 27 19.39 -5.89 -18.15
CA ILE A 27 18.29 -5.33 -18.95
C ILE A 27 17.41 -6.44 -19.54
N VAL A 28 18.03 -7.50 -20.06
CA VAL A 28 17.30 -8.63 -20.66
C VAL A 28 16.57 -9.46 -19.60
N ASP A 29 17.13 -9.59 -18.40
CA ASP A 29 16.50 -10.28 -17.26
C ASP A 29 15.18 -9.61 -16.85
N GLU A 30 15.11 -8.27 -16.84
CA GLU A 30 13.89 -7.52 -16.52
C GLU A 30 12.76 -7.70 -17.55
N ILE A 31 13.09 -8.12 -18.78
CA ILE A 31 12.12 -8.39 -19.85
C ILE A 31 11.99 -9.88 -20.18
N ALA A 32 12.49 -10.77 -19.31
CA ALA A 32 12.55 -12.21 -19.56
C ALA A 32 11.18 -12.86 -19.81
N GLU A 33 10.09 -12.27 -19.31
CA GLU A 33 8.72 -12.75 -19.53
C GLU A 33 8.14 -12.32 -20.89
N GLU A 34 8.73 -11.32 -21.56
CA GLU A 34 8.23 -10.76 -22.82
C GLU A 34 8.87 -11.41 -24.06
N GLN A 35 8.34 -12.56 -24.47
CA GLN A 35 8.85 -13.35 -25.61
C GLN A 35 9.01 -12.56 -26.92
N CYS A 36 8.11 -11.63 -27.23
CA CYS A 36 8.21 -10.79 -28.43
C CYS A 36 9.38 -9.80 -28.37
N THR A 37 9.60 -9.21 -27.19
CA THR A 37 10.67 -8.26 -26.92
C THR A 37 12.02 -8.99 -26.94
N LEU A 38 12.12 -10.15 -26.30
CA LEU A 38 13.32 -11.00 -26.34
C LEU A 38 13.73 -11.38 -27.76
N ARG A 39 12.77 -11.78 -28.61
CA ARG A 39 13.04 -12.08 -30.03
C ARG A 39 13.60 -10.87 -30.78
N SER A 40 13.12 -9.68 -30.46
CA SER A 40 13.64 -8.44 -31.05
C SER A 40 15.06 -8.16 -30.54
N CYS A 41 15.31 -8.31 -29.24
CA CYS A 41 16.63 -8.18 -28.61
C CYS A 41 17.66 -9.15 -29.21
N ALA A 42 17.25 -10.39 -29.50
CA ALA A 42 18.13 -11.39 -30.10
C ALA A 42 18.64 -10.99 -31.51
N LEU A 43 17.97 -10.05 -32.18
CA LEU A 43 18.31 -9.55 -33.51
C LEU A 43 19.07 -8.21 -33.50
N VAL A 44 19.28 -7.60 -32.34
CA VAL A 44 19.90 -6.26 -32.22
C VAL A 44 21.36 -6.28 -32.64
N CYS A 45 22.19 -7.08 -31.95
CA CYS A 45 23.62 -7.22 -32.25
C CYS A 45 24.21 -8.47 -31.58
N ARG A 46 25.44 -8.83 -31.98
CA ARG A 46 26.14 -10.03 -31.49
C ARG A 46 26.32 -10.11 -29.97
N ALA A 47 26.34 -8.98 -29.27
CA ALA A 47 26.46 -8.95 -27.81
C ALA A 47 25.13 -9.27 -27.09
N TRP A 48 24.00 -8.90 -27.70
CA TRP A 48 22.66 -9.13 -27.15
C TRP A 48 22.12 -10.51 -27.51
N THR A 49 22.51 -11.03 -28.68
CA THR A 49 22.01 -12.31 -29.21
C THR A 49 22.13 -13.47 -28.22
N PRO A 50 23.31 -13.77 -27.62
CA PRO A 50 23.45 -14.94 -26.73
C PRO A 50 22.60 -14.83 -25.46
N ILE A 51 22.53 -13.64 -24.87
CA ILE A 51 21.78 -13.39 -23.63
C ILE A 51 20.28 -13.54 -23.88
N ALA A 52 19.76 -12.90 -24.93
CA ALA A 52 18.35 -13.01 -25.30
C ALA A 52 17.98 -14.43 -25.73
N GLN A 53 18.84 -15.11 -26.49
CA GLN A 53 18.64 -16.52 -26.85
C GLN A 53 18.64 -17.43 -25.63
N GLY A 54 19.48 -17.16 -24.62
CA GLY A 54 19.50 -17.84 -23.34
C GLY A 54 18.11 -17.88 -22.70
N HIS A 55 17.40 -16.74 -22.67
CA HIS A 55 16.04 -16.64 -22.15
C HIS A 55 14.98 -17.26 -23.07
N ILE A 56 15.08 -17.04 -24.39
CA ILE A 56 14.12 -17.58 -25.38
C ILE A 56 14.09 -19.12 -25.35
N PHE A 57 15.26 -19.75 -25.29
CA PHE A 57 15.40 -21.21 -25.36
C PHE A 57 15.55 -21.88 -24.00
N HIS A 58 15.47 -21.11 -22.90
CA HIS A 58 15.64 -21.61 -21.54
C HIS A 58 14.73 -22.81 -21.20
N SER A 59 13.46 -22.74 -21.64
CA SER A 59 12.43 -23.73 -21.36
C SER A 59 11.91 -24.36 -22.65
N LEU A 60 12.03 -25.68 -22.77
CA LEU A 60 11.52 -26.44 -23.88
C LEU A 60 10.31 -27.29 -23.45
N HIS A 61 9.16 -27.01 -24.06
CA HIS A 61 7.95 -27.80 -23.87
C HIS A 61 7.69 -28.68 -25.09
N ILE A 62 7.82 -30.00 -24.90
CA ILE A 62 7.48 -31.00 -25.91
C ILE A 62 6.04 -31.42 -25.65
N THR A 63 5.17 -31.18 -26.62
CA THR A 63 3.77 -31.62 -26.57
C THR A 63 3.51 -32.62 -27.68
N VAL A 64 3.10 -33.82 -27.28
CA VAL A 64 2.62 -34.85 -28.19
C VAL A 64 1.10 -34.77 -28.23
N HIS A 65 0.55 -34.51 -29.42
CA HIS A 65 -0.88 -34.49 -29.68
C HIS A 65 -1.30 -35.82 -30.28
N ILE A 66 -2.35 -36.41 -29.72
CA ILE A 66 -2.91 -37.65 -30.21
C ILE A 66 -4.33 -37.36 -30.70
N ASP A 67 -4.44 -37.10 -32.01
CA ASP A 67 -5.70 -36.75 -32.67
C ASP A 67 -6.39 -38.01 -33.21
N CYS A 68 -7.63 -38.25 -32.81
CA CYS A 68 -8.36 -39.44 -33.25
C CYS A 68 -9.36 -39.18 -34.39
N TRP A 69 -9.78 -37.94 -34.65
CA TRP A 69 -10.83 -37.63 -35.65
C TRP A 69 -10.29 -37.24 -37.02
N LYS A 70 -8.99 -37.02 -37.16
CA LYS A 70 -8.35 -36.69 -38.45
C LYS A 70 -8.05 -37.93 -39.30
N SER A 71 -8.34 -39.14 -38.80
CA SER A 71 -8.15 -40.36 -39.56
C SER A 71 -9.35 -40.64 -40.48
N PRO A 72 -9.15 -40.87 -41.79
CA PRO A 72 -10.20 -41.31 -42.72
C PRO A 72 -10.81 -42.67 -42.33
N LEU A 73 -10.06 -43.48 -41.58
CA LEU A 73 -10.48 -44.78 -41.06
C LEU A 73 -10.87 -44.62 -39.59
N LEU A 74 -12.01 -43.96 -39.37
CA LEU A 74 -12.68 -43.81 -38.08
C LEU A 74 -12.32 -44.99 -37.14
N PHE A 75 -11.71 -44.66 -35.99
CA PHE A 75 -11.40 -45.57 -34.87
C PHE A 75 -10.12 -46.44 -34.96
N LEU A 76 -9.51 -46.72 -36.12
CA LEU A 76 -8.45 -47.76 -36.23
C LEU A 76 -7.00 -47.23 -36.29
N ALA A 77 -6.78 -45.93 -36.51
CA ALA A 77 -5.43 -45.36 -36.61
C ALA A 77 -5.35 -43.94 -36.04
N PRO A 78 -4.89 -43.74 -34.79
CA PRO A 78 -4.68 -42.40 -34.24
C PRO A 78 -3.58 -41.67 -35.02
N PHE A 79 -3.77 -40.36 -35.21
CA PHE A 79 -2.76 -39.50 -35.79
C PHE A 79 -1.94 -38.86 -34.66
N ILE A 80 -0.77 -39.46 -34.38
CA ILE A 80 0.18 -38.93 -33.41
C ILE A 80 1.05 -37.90 -34.12
N HIS A 81 1.06 -36.67 -33.62
CA HIS A 81 1.98 -35.66 -34.09
C HIS A 81 2.54 -34.84 -32.93
N VAL A 82 3.81 -34.46 -33.05
CA VAL A 82 4.42 -33.54 -32.11
C VAL A 82 4.04 -32.12 -32.51
N SER A 83 3.93 -31.23 -31.53
CA SER A 83 3.77 -29.80 -31.81
C SER A 83 4.78 -29.35 -32.87
N LYS A 84 4.29 -28.60 -33.87
CA LYS A 84 5.10 -28.20 -35.05
C LYS A 84 6.42 -27.52 -34.67
N ASN A 85 6.45 -26.88 -33.51
CA ASN A 85 7.59 -26.15 -32.96
C ASN A 85 8.77 -27.08 -32.64
N VAL A 86 8.54 -28.32 -32.21
CA VAL A 86 9.64 -29.26 -31.90
C VAL A 86 10.38 -29.69 -33.17
N GLY A 87 9.65 -29.88 -34.28
CA GLY A 87 10.27 -30.19 -35.57
C GLY A 87 11.11 -29.03 -36.13
N VAL A 88 10.64 -27.79 -35.97
CA VAL A 88 11.40 -26.58 -36.31
C VAL A 88 12.63 -26.44 -35.43
N PHE A 89 12.48 -26.66 -34.12
CA PHE A 89 13.57 -26.58 -33.17
C PHE A 89 14.62 -27.67 -33.39
N ASN A 90 14.23 -28.90 -33.70
CA ASN A 90 15.18 -29.96 -34.05
C ASN A 90 16.02 -29.61 -35.30
N ARG A 91 15.42 -28.98 -36.32
CA ARG A 91 16.18 -28.47 -37.47
C ARG A 91 17.14 -27.35 -37.06
N LEU A 92 16.72 -26.48 -36.16
CA LEU A 92 17.55 -25.40 -35.63
C LEU A 92 18.74 -25.94 -34.82
N LEU A 93 18.54 -26.96 -33.98
CA LEU A 93 19.63 -27.62 -33.24
C LEU A 93 20.67 -28.23 -34.19
N ARG A 94 20.22 -28.83 -35.30
CA ARG A 94 21.15 -29.38 -36.32
C ARG A 94 21.98 -28.29 -37.00
N SER A 95 21.41 -27.11 -37.24
CA SER A 95 22.15 -25.98 -37.85
C SER A 95 22.95 -25.15 -36.84
N SER A 96 22.58 -25.19 -35.56
CA SER A 96 23.15 -24.35 -34.50
C SER A 96 23.19 -25.11 -33.17
N PRO A 97 24.14 -26.05 -33.00
CA PRO A 97 24.18 -26.96 -31.86
C PRO A 97 24.33 -26.26 -30.50
N HIS A 98 25.00 -25.12 -30.46
CA HIS A 98 25.18 -24.32 -29.23
C HIS A 98 23.86 -23.86 -28.59
N ILE A 99 22.74 -23.86 -29.31
CA ILE A 99 21.43 -23.52 -28.73
C ILE A 99 20.99 -24.57 -27.71
N ALA A 100 21.43 -25.82 -27.86
CA ALA A 100 21.12 -26.88 -26.91
C ALA A 100 21.57 -26.56 -25.48
N SER A 101 22.72 -25.90 -25.31
CA SER A 101 23.24 -25.56 -23.98
C SER A 101 22.41 -24.51 -23.23
N TYR A 102 21.54 -23.77 -23.95
CA TYR A 102 20.60 -22.83 -23.34
C TYR A 102 19.37 -23.52 -22.75
N VAL A 103 19.04 -24.75 -23.18
CA VAL A 103 17.87 -25.48 -22.69
C VAL A 103 18.16 -26.02 -21.30
N LYS A 104 17.60 -25.37 -20.27
CA LYS A 104 17.77 -25.74 -18.86
C LYS A 104 16.55 -26.45 -18.29
N ARG A 105 15.36 -26.10 -18.75
CA ARG A 105 14.11 -26.74 -18.35
C ARG A 105 13.50 -27.54 -19.50
N LEU A 106 13.16 -28.79 -19.23
CA LEU A 106 12.49 -29.67 -20.18
C LEU A 106 11.15 -30.13 -19.59
N THR A 107 10.06 -29.89 -20.31
CA THR A 107 8.74 -30.46 -19.98
C THR A 107 8.28 -31.36 -21.11
N VAL A 108 7.90 -32.60 -20.80
CA VAL A 108 7.35 -33.54 -21.79
C VAL A 108 5.89 -33.81 -21.46
N THR A 109 4.99 -33.43 -22.37
CA THR A 109 3.54 -33.49 -22.18
C THR A 109 2.89 -34.35 -23.28
N ALA A 110 1.88 -35.12 -22.92
CA ALA A 110 0.98 -35.77 -23.88
C ALA A 110 -0.42 -35.18 -23.74
N THR A 111 -1.11 -34.95 -24.86
CA THR A 111 -2.48 -34.42 -24.91
C THR A 111 -3.34 -35.33 -25.79
N TYR A 112 -4.56 -35.60 -25.32
CA TYR A 112 -5.50 -36.52 -25.95
C TYR A 112 -6.94 -36.08 -25.67
N ASP A 113 -7.88 -36.41 -26.56
CA ASP A 113 -9.31 -36.12 -26.39
C ASP A 113 -9.97 -37.07 -25.37
N HIS A 114 -10.02 -36.66 -24.11
CA HIS A 114 -10.46 -37.49 -22.97
C HIS A 114 -11.80 -38.22 -23.19
N TRP A 115 -12.78 -37.58 -23.81
CA TRP A 115 -14.11 -38.18 -24.04
C TRP A 115 -14.09 -39.33 -25.05
N PHE A 116 -13.20 -39.24 -26.05
CA PHE A 116 -13.09 -40.26 -27.09
C PHE A 116 -12.38 -41.51 -26.57
N TYR A 117 -11.36 -41.33 -25.72
CA TYR A 117 -10.56 -42.44 -25.20
C TYR A 117 -11.30 -43.34 -24.21
N CYS A 118 -12.23 -42.80 -23.42
CA CYS A 118 -13.08 -43.60 -22.54
C CYS A 118 -14.02 -44.56 -23.29
N SER A 119 -14.12 -44.43 -24.63
CA SER A 119 -14.99 -45.24 -25.49
C SER A 119 -14.24 -46.25 -26.36
N ILE A 120 -12.90 -46.34 -26.24
CA ILE A 120 -12.07 -47.25 -27.05
C ILE A 120 -12.04 -48.65 -26.40
N PRO A 121 -12.35 -49.73 -27.15
CA PRO A 121 -12.18 -51.11 -26.67
C PRO A 121 -10.72 -51.43 -26.32
N ALA A 122 -10.49 -52.21 -25.26
CA ALA A 122 -9.15 -52.60 -24.79
C ALA A 122 -8.25 -53.21 -25.87
N THR A 123 -8.82 -53.89 -26.87
CA THR A 123 -8.10 -54.50 -28.00
C THR A 123 -7.42 -53.49 -28.93
N LEU A 124 -7.89 -52.24 -28.99
CA LEU A 124 -7.23 -51.18 -29.74
C LEU A 124 -6.14 -50.48 -28.92
N ALA A 125 -6.14 -50.61 -27.59
CA ALA A 125 -5.13 -50.00 -26.72
C ALA A 125 -3.71 -50.44 -27.09
N ASP A 126 -3.53 -51.71 -27.46
CA ASP A 126 -2.23 -52.28 -27.81
C ASP A 126 -1.64 -51.68 -29.09
N ILE A 127 -2.48 -51.43 -30.10
CA ILE A 127 -2.07 -50.78 -31.36
C ILE A 127 -1.66 -49.33 -31.10
N PHE A 128 -2.41 -48.62 -30.24
CA PHE A 128 -2.09 -47.26 -29.80
C PHE A 128 -0.76 -47.22 -29.05
N ASN A 129 -0.58 -48.12 -28.07
CA ASN A 129 0.65 -48.25 -27.27
C ASN A 129 1.86 -48.60 -28.15
N ALA A 130 1.70 -49.44 -29.18
CA ALA A 130 2.78 -49.77 -30.11
C ALA A 130 3.24 -48.55 -30.94
N LYS A 131 2.31 -47.73 -31.46
CA LYS A 131 2.66 -46.52 -32.23
C LYS A 131 3.27 -45.43 -31.37
N LEU A 132 2.73 -45.19 -30.17
CA LEU A 132 3.34 -44.30 -29.17
C LEU A 132 4.73 -44.81 -28.79
N GLY A 133 4.86 -46.12 -28.52
CA GLY A 133 6.13 -46.76 -28.21
C GLY A 133 7.18 -46.57 -29.31
N HIS A 134 6.80 -46.65 -30.60
CA HIS A 134 7.71 -46.37 -31.71
C HIS A 134 8.22 -44.92 -31.66
N PHE A 135 7.32 -43.95 -31.46
CA PHE A 135 7.71 -42.54 -31.31
C PHE A 135 8.67 -42.32 -30.13
N TRP A 136 8.33 -42.86 -28.96
CA TRP A 136 9.15 -42.75 -27.75
C TRP A 136 10.51 -43.43 -27.89
N ASN A 137 10.59 -44.58 -28.56
CA ASN A 137 11.84 -45.32 -28.72
C ASN A 137 12.78 -44.73 -29.77
N HIS A 138 12.25 -44.12 -30.84
CA HIS A 138 13.08 -43.72 -31.98
C HIS A 138 13.32 -42.22 -32.03
N PHE A 139 12.27 -41.41 -31.86
CA PHE A 139 12.40 -39.96 -32.03
C PHE A 139 12.94 -39.29 -30.76
N LEU A 140 12.35 -39.61 -29.61
CA LEU A 140 12.63 -38.89 -28.37
C LEU A 140 14.09 -39.03 -27.92
N PRO A 141 14.68 -40.24 -27.79
CA PRO A 141 16.09 -40.36 -27.39
C PRO A 141 17.05 -39.71 -28.38
N CYS A 142 16.83 -39.84 -29.70
CA CYS A 142 17.68 -39.17 -30.70
C CYS A 142 17.63 -37.64 -30.60
N PHE A 143 16.46 -37.09 -30.24
CA PHE A 143 16.30 -35.66 -30.02
C PHE A 143 16.96 -35.21 -28.69
N LEU A 144 16.65 -35.92 -27.60
CA LEU A 144 17.11 -35.59 -26.24
C LEU A 144 18.60 -35.81 -26.02
N GLN A 145 19.26 -36.68 -26.80
CA GLN A 145 20.72 -36.85 -26.76
C GLN A 145 21.47 -35.55 -27.07
N ASN A 146 20.85 -34.61 -27.78
CA ASN A 146 21.47 -33.31 -28.06
C ASN A 146 21.30 -32.31 -26.90
N LEU A 147 20.57 -32.64 -25.84
CA LEU A 147 20.27 -31.75 -24.71
C LEU A 147 21.02 -32.20 -23.45
N ASP A 148 22.32 -31.92 -23.39
CA ASP A 148 23.21 -32.30 -22.28
C ASP A 148 23.13 -31.34 -21.07
N GLY A 149 22.71 -30.10 -21.30
CA GLY A 149 22.66 -29.01 -20.32
C GLY A 149 21.37 -28.90 -19.50
N VAL A 150 20.45 -29.87 -19.58
CA VAL A 150 19.15 -29.83 -18.86
C VAL A 150 19.37 -29.99 -17.35
N GLU A 151 18.83 -29.05 -16.58
CA GLU A 151 18.94 -28.98 -15.12
C GLU A 151 17.62 -29.37 -14.43
N GLU A 152 16.48 -29.14 -15.09
CA GLU A 152 15.14 -29.45 -14.58
C GLU A 152 14.34 -30.25 -15.60
N LEU A 153 13.80 -31.39 -15.16
CA LEU A 153 12.87 -32.22 -15.93
C LEU A 153 11.51 -32.26 -15.26
N MET A 154 10.47 -31.88 -16.00
CA MET A 154 9.08 -31.92 -15.54
C MET A 154 8.24 -32.90 -16.36
N VAL A 155 7.65 -33.86 -15.66
CA VAL A 155 6.69 -34.85 -16.12
C VAL A 155 5.30 -34.48 -15.57
N PRO A 156 4.41 -33.90 -16.38
CA PRO A 156 3.13 -33.33 -15.97
C PRO A 156 2.04 -34.40 -15.77
N ARG A 157 0.88 -33.93 -15.30
CA ARG A 157 -0.28 -34.74 -14.90
C ARG A 157 -0.93 -35.58 -16.02
N ASN A 158 -0.72 -35.19 -17.28
CA ASN A 158 -1.43 -35.76 -18.44
C ASN A 158 -0.63 -36.86 -19.17
N MET A 159 0.44 -37.36 -18.56
CA MET A 159 1.25 -38.43 -19.14
C MET A 159 0.63 -39.83 -18.97
N ARG A 160 -0.40 -39.99 -18.12
CA ARG A 160 -1.18 -41.22 -18.07
C ARG A 160 -1.98 -41.37 -19.35
N HIS A 161 -1.71 -42.43 -20.11
CA HIS A 161 -2.59 -42.81 -21.20
C HIS A 161 -3.92 -43.34 -20.60
N PRO A 162 -5.10 -42.98 -21.11
CA PRO A 162 -6.39 -43.45 -20.57
C PRO A 162 -6.55 -44.97 -20.51
N LEU A 163 -5.77 -45.69 -21.33
CA LEU A 163 -5.77 -47.15 -21.43
C LEU A 163 -4.49 -47.79 -20.85
N SER A 164 -3.61 -47.02 -20.20
CA SER A 164 -2.40 -47.55 -19.54
C SER A 164 -2.31 -47.05 -18.11
N GLU A 165 -2.23 -47.98 -17.16
CA GLU A 165 -1.93 -47.68 -15.76
C GLU A 165 -0.44 -47.34 -15.53
N LYS A 166 0.41 -47.58 -16.54
CA LYS A 166 1.86 -47.36 -16.49
C LYS A 166 2.33 -46.32 -17.51
N VAL A 167 3.35 -45.56 -17.14
CA VAL A 167 4.15 -44.79 -18.11
C VAL A 167 4.81 -45.82 -19.04
N PRO A 168 4.75 -45.66 -20.37
CA PRO A 168 5.41 -46.58 -21.28
C PRO A 168 6.90 -46.69 -20.93
N LYS A 169 7.43 -47.91 -20.73
CA LYS A 169 8.86 -48.13 -20.45
C LYS A 169 9.76 -47.44 -21.49
N THR A 170 9.30 -47.44 -22.73
CA THR A 170 9.88 -46.75 -23.90
C THR A 170 10.11 -45.26 -23.70
N LEU A 171 9.26 -44.59 -22.91
CA LEU A 171 9.42 -43.18 -22.54
C LEU A 171 10.50 -43.00 -21.47
N ILE A 172 10.56 -43.88 -20.47
CA ILE A 172 11.63 -43.87 -19.45
C ILE A 172 12.99 -44.11 -20.14
N ASP A 173 13.05 -45.10 -21.03
CA ASP A 173 14.24 -45.39 -21.85
C ASP A 173 14.62 -44.17 -22.72
N GLY A 174 13.63 -43.51 -23.33
CA GLY A 174 13.81 -42.29 -24.12
C GLY A 174 14.31 -41.08 -23.31
N LEU A 175 13.83 -40.93 -22.08
CA LEU A 175 14.28 -39.90 -21.11
C LEU A 175 15.63 -40.25 -20.47
N GLY A 176 16.07 -41.51 -20.57
CA GLY A 176 17.26 -42.00 -19.88
C GLY A 176 18.53 -41.19 -20.12
N CYS A 177 18.70 -40.56 -21.30
CA CYS A 177 19.85 -39.69 -21.55
C CYS A 177 19.85 -38.43 -20.69
N VAL A 178 18.67 -37.84 -20.43
CA VAL A 178 18.51 -36.68 -19.56
C VAL A 178 18.58 -37.10 -18.09
N LEU A 179 17.92 -38.19 -17.71
CA LEU A 179 17.93 -38.71 -16.33
C LEU A 179 19.35 -39.05 -15.85
N ARG A 180 20.17 -39.64 -16.72
CA ARG A 180 21.58 -39.96 -16.42
C ARG A 180 22.52 -38.75 -16.52
N SER A 181 22.05 -37.59 -16.96
CA SER A 181 22.87 -36.39 -17.08
C SER A 181 23.34 -35.92 -15.71
N SER A 182 24.61 -35.55 -15.60
CA SER A 182 25.16 -34.93 -14.39
C SER A 182 24.64 -33.51 -14.16
N SER A 183 24.09 -32.87 -15.21
CA SER A 183 23.51 -31.54 -15.15
C SER A 183 22.15 -31.53 -14.46
N LEU A 184 21.43 -32.67 -14.47
CA LEU A 184 20.07 -32.75 -13.93
C LEU A 184 20.07 -32.69 -12.41
N THR A 185 19.57 -31.57 -11.86
CA THR A 185 19.46 -31.33 -10.43
C THR A 185 18.03 -31.42 -9.91
N SER A 186 17.03 -31.19 -10.76
CA SER A 186 15.62 -31.15 -10.39
C SER A 186 14.74 -32.06 -11.25
N LEU A 187 13.86 -32.83 -10.60
CA LEU A 187 12.90 -33.73 -11.23
C LEU A 187 11.52 -33.52 -10.62
N ALA A 188 10.53 -33.19 -11.45
CA ALA A 188 9.14 -33.06 -11.05
C ALA A 188 8.27 -34.10 -11.75
N VAL A 189 7.64 -35.01 -11.00
CA VAL A 189 6.72 -36.03 -11.50
C VAL A 189 5.34 -35.80 -10.89
N LEU A 190 4.47 -35.07 -11.60
CA LEU A 190 3.20 -34.58 -11.04
C LEU A 190 2.05 -35.60 -11.03
N SER A 191 2.22 -36.72 -11.75
CA SER A 191 1.34 -37.89 -11.71
C SER A 191 2.05 -39.09 -12.31
N GLY A 192 1.61 -40.29 -11.96
CA GLY A 192 2.14 -41.52 -12.53
C GLY A 192 1.90 -42.67 -11.57
N ASN A 193 2.66 -43.76 -11.69
CA ASN A 193 2.75 -44.74 -10.62
C ASN A 193 4.12 -44.69 -9.93
N LEU A 194 4.20 -45.24 -8.71
CA LEU A 194 5.39 -45.14 -7.89
C LEU A 194 6.57 -45.94 -8.46
N ASN A 195 6.31 -47.05 -9.15
CA ASN A 195 7.35 -47.89 -9.75
C ASN A 195 8.08 -47.18 -10.90
N ASP A 196 7.34 -46.43 -11.72
CA ASP A 196 7.93 -45.62 -12.79
C ASP A 196 8.77 -44.49 -12.21
N LEU A 197 8.29 -43.83 -11.15
CA LEU A 197 9.07 -42.84 -10.42
C LEU A 197 10.37 -43.45 -9.87
N TYR A 198 10.30 -44.60 -9.21
CA TYR A 198 11.50 -45.28 -8.68
C TYR A 198 12.47 -45.70 -9.79
N SER A 199 11.95 -46.12 -10.94
CA SER A 199 12.78 -46.46 -12.11
C SER A 199 13.49 -45.22 -12.65
N MET A 200 12.80 -44.08 -12.76
CA MET A 200 13.40 -42.81 -13.17
C MET A 200 14.45 -42.31 -12.17
N LEU A 201 14.16 -42.39 -10.88
CA LEU A 201 15.10 -42.05 -9.81
C LEU A 201 16.34 -42.96 -9.82
N GLY A 202 16.16 -44.24 -10.21
CA GLY A 202 17.26 -45.19 -10.34
C GLY A 202 18.32 -44.78 -11.37
N GLU A 203 17.92 -44.04 -12.39
CA GLU A 203 18.81 -43.55 -13.45
C GLU A 203 19.53 -42.25 -13.09
N CYS A 204 19.03 -41.51 -12.09
CA CYS A 204 19.56 -40.22 -11.68
C CYS A 204 20.87 -40.38 -10.89
N ARG A 205 21.86 -39.53 -11.16
CA ARG A 205 23.19 -39.58 -10.50
C ARG A 205 23.50 -38.40 -9.57
N GLY A 206 22.85 -37.26 -9.78
CA GLY A 206 23.16 -36.00 -9.07
C GLY A 206 21.94 -35.23 -8.60
N LEU A 207 20.76 -35.86 -8.59
CA LEU A 207 19.48 -35.21 -8.27
C LEU A 207 19.49 -34.64 -6.85
N ARG A 208 19.07 -33.38 -6.72
CA ARG A 208 18.98 -32.65 -5.45
C ARG A 208 17.55 -32.28 -5.10
N ASP A 209 16.74 -32.02 -6.12
CA ASP A 209 15.40 -31.49 -5.97
C ASP A 209 14.39 -32.46 -6.57
N LEU A 210 13.39 -32.85 -5.79
CA LEU A 210 12.36 -33.80 -6.20
C LEU A 210 10.98 -33.24 -5.89
N HIS A 211 10.11 -33.16 -6.90
CA HIS A 211 8.68 -32.84 -6.73
C HIS A 211 7.84 -34.05 -7.14
N VAL A 212 7.11 -34.63 -6.18
CA VAL A 212 6.20 -35.75 -6.39
C VAL A 212 4.76 -35.25 -6.32
N GLY A 213 3.98 -35.46 -7.37
CA GLY A 213 2.55 -35.14 -7.40
C GLY A 213 1.68 -36.36 -7.04
N ASN A 214 0.53 -36.49 -7.70
CA ASN A 214 -0.42 -37.57 -7.40
C ASN A 214 0.00 -38.90 -8.06
N VAL A 215 0.94 -39.59 -7.43
CA VAL A 215 1.52 -40.84 -7.93
C VAL A 215 0.87 -42.03 -7.20
N THR A 216 0.27 -42.97 -7.92
CA THR A 216 -0.45 -44.11 -7.32
C THR A 216 0.44 -45.33 -7.15
N TYR A 217 0.21 -46.12 -6.10
CA TYR A 217 0.86 -47.42 -5.94
C TYR A 217 0.09 -48.48 -6.72
N LEU A 218 0.79 -49.24 -7.57
CA LEU A 218 0.28 -50.47 -8.19
C LEU A 218 1.05 -51.63 -7.54
N HIS A 219 0.37 -52.73 -7.20
CA HIS A 219 0.83 -53.82 -6.33
C HIS A 219 2.10 -54.61 -6.78
N GLU A 220 2.86 -54.13 -7.75
CA GLU A 220 4.08 -54.78 -8.22
C GLU A 220 5.30 -54.27 -7.44
N THR A 221 6.17 -55.18 -7.01
CA THR A 221 7.43 -54.85 -6.34
C THR A 221 8.47 -54.36 -7.36
N PRO A 222 9.17 -53.23 -7.10
CA PRO A 222 10.22 -52.76 -7.98
C PRO A 222 11.40 -53.74 -7.99
N ASN A 223 12.05 -53.91 -9.14
CA ASN A 223 13.20 -54.81 -9.28
C ASN A 223 14.46 -54.15 -8.66
N PRO A 224 15.04 -54.71 -7.59
CA PRO A 224 16.13 -54.06 -6.84
C PRO A 224 17.48 -53.98 -7.59
N SER A 225 17.59 -54.64 -8.75
CA SER A 225 18.83 -54.69 -9.54
C SER A 225 19.10 -53.44 -10.40
N SER A 226 18.17 -52.48 -10.46
CA SER A 226 18.29 -51.24 -11.26
C SER A 226 18.59 -49.97 -10.43
N PHE A 227 18.89 -50.12 -9.14
CA PHE A 227 19.11 -48.95 -8.27
C PHE A 227 20.57 -48.49 -8.24
N PRO A 228 20.81 -47.19 -8.03
CA PRO A 228 22.15 -46.65 -7.94
C PRO A 228 22.90 -47.26 -6.75
N PRO A 229 24.24 -47.35 -6.82
CA PRO A 229 25.06 -47.93 -5.75
C PRO A 229 25.04 -47.09 -4.46
N LEU A 230 24.56 -45.84 -4.52
CA LEU A 230 24.41 -44.93 -3.38
C LEU A 230 23.04 -44.24 -3.43
N PRO A 231 22.41 -43.97 -2.27
CA PRO A 231 21.14 -43.26 -2.21
C PRO A 231 21.26 -41.83 -2.71
N LEU A 232 20.21 -41.35 -3.38
CA LEU A 232 20.07 -39.95 -3.77
C LEU A 232 19.98 -39.06 -2.52
N LYS A 233 20.85 -38.05 -2.44
CA LYS A 233 20.90 -37.08 -1.35
C LYS A 233 20.18 -35.80 -1.77
N LEU A 234 18.89 -35.74 -1.46
CA LEU A 234 18.05 -34.59 -1.80
C LEU A 234 18.34 -33.40 -0.86
N GLN A 235 18.23 -32.18 -1.40
CA GLN A 235 18.19 -30.94 -0.64
C GLN A 235 16.77 -30.37 -0.57
N PHE A 236 15.96 -30.61 -1.60
CA PHE A 236 14.57 -30.19 -1.67
C PHE A 236 13.66 -31.38 -2.00
N LEU A 237 12.61 -31.54 -1.19
CA LEU A 237 11.53 -32.48 -1.45
C LEU A 237 10.19 -31.74 -1.38
N ALA A 238 9.43 -31.79 -2.46
CA ALA A 238 8.04 -31.36 -2.52
C ALA A 238 7.12 -32.55 -2.80
N ILE A 239 6.05 -32.71 -2.04
CA ILE A 239 5.04 -33.73 -2.24
C ILE A 239 3.67 -33.06 -2.30
N THR A 240 2.98 -33.22 -3.42
CA THR A 240 1.66 -32.65 -3.67
C THR A 240 0.68 -33.72 -4.20
N SER A 241 0.22 -34.59 -3.31
CA SER A 241 -0.48 -35.84 -3.65
C SER A 241 -1.73 -36.07 -2.80
N CYS A 242 -2.51 -37.12 -3.07
CA CYS A 242 -3.44 -37.62 -2.05
C CYS A 242 -2.68 -38.28 -0.89
N MET A 243 -3.40 -38.56 0.21
CA MET A 243 -2.81 -39.16 1.41
C MET A 243 -2.15 -40.52 1.11
N ASP A 244 -2.85 -41.45 0.46
CA ASP A 244 -2.32 -42.80 0.19
C ASP A 244 -1.02 -42.74 -0.61
N ALA A 245 -0.98 -41.89 -1.63
CA ALA A 245 0.21 -41.67 -2.46
C ALA A 245 1.41 -41.14 -1.65
N TYR A 246 1.17 -40.23 -0.71
CA TYR A 246 2.21 -39.70 0.18
C TYR A 246 2.73 -40.78 1.12
N MET A 247 1.82 -41.49 1.78
CA MET A 247 2.14 -42.55 2.73
C MET A 247 2.93 -43.66 2.05
N ASP A 248 2.50 -44.07 0.85
CA ASP A 248 3.18 -45.10 0.08
C ASP A 248 4.57 -44.65 -0.40
N PHE A 249 4.72 -43.40 -0.84
CA PHE A 249 6.01 -42.88 -1.26
C PHE A 249 7.02 -42.83 -0.10
N VAL A 250 6.63 -42.32 1.07
CA VAL A 250 7.54 -42.15 2.21
C VAL A 250 7.82 -43.48 2.90
N ASN A 251 6.79 -44.31 3.12
CA ASN A 251 6.91 -45.54 3.91
C ASN A 251 7.34 -46.76 3.08
N LYS A 252 7.00 -46.81 1.79
CA LYS A 252 7.32 -47.94 0.90
C LYS A 252 8.45 -47.62 -0.09
N SER A 253 9.19 -46.53 0.11
CA SER A 253 10.38 -46.22 -0.70
C SER A 253 11.39 -47.38 -0.61
N PRO A 254 11.92 -47.86 -1.75
CA PRO A 254 12.96 -48.89 -1.75
C PRO A 254 14.15 -48.47 -0.89
N ARG A 255 14.61 -49.38 -0.01
CA ARG A 255 15.74 -49.10 0.89
C ARG A 255 16.99 -48.75 0.05
N GLY A 256 17.58 -47.61 0.35
CA GLY A 256 18.80 -47.15 -0.32
C GLY A 256 18.59 -46.38 -1.62
N LEU A 257 17.35 -46.13 -2.06
CA LEU A 257 17.09 -45.29 -3.24
C LEU A 257 17.18 -43.79 -2.92
N ILE A 258 16.50 -43.35 -1.86
CA ILE A 258 16.44 -41.96 -1.43
C ILE A 258 16.89 -41.88 0.03
N ASP A 259 17.84 -40.98 0.31
CA ASP A 259 18.12 -40.55 1.67
C ASP A 259 17.25 -39.34 1.98
N PHE A 260 16.24 -39.55 2.82
CA PHE A 260 15.36 -38.48 3.30
C PHE A 260 15.98 -37.68 4.45
N SER A 261 17.23 -37.94 4.80
CA SER A 261 17.99 -37.19 5.80
C SER A 261 18.77 -36.10 5.09
N HIS A 262 18.93 -34.94 5.73
CA HIS A 262 19.65 -33.77 5.22
C HIS A 262 18.92 -32.85 4.22
N LEU A 263 17.58 -32.92 4.17
CA LEU A 263 16.76 -31.94 3.45
C LEU A 263 16.95 -30.54 4.04
N LYS A 264 17.09 -29.55 3.16
CA LYS A 264 17.08 -28.11 3.50
C LYS A 264 15.69 -27.51 3.34
N ARG A 265 14.91 -28.00 2.37
CA ARG A 265 13.53 -27.59 2.13
C ARG A 265 12.62 -28.79 2.04
N LEU A 266 11.49 -28.73 2.74
CA LEU A 266 10.45 -29.76 2.74
C LEU A 266 9.09 -29.10 2.50
N GLU A 267 8.37 -29.60 1.50
CA GLU A 267 7.03 -29.15 1.14
C GLU A 267 6.07 -30.35 1.09
N ILE A 268 5.03 -30.34 1.92
CA ILE A 268 4.04 -31.41 2.00
C ILE A 268 2.64 -30.79 1.91
N ILE A 269 1.99 -31.01 0.77
CA ILE A 269 0.65 -30.51 0.46
C ILE A 269 -0.26 -31.67 0.05
N ILE A 270 -1.05 -32.17 1.00
CA ILE A 270 -1.99 -33.27 0.78
C ILE A 270 -3.30 -32.75 0.15
N ARG A 271 -3.71 -33.35 -0.97
CA ARG A 271 -4.93 -33.02 -1.74
C ARG A 271 -6.05 -34.01 -1.45
N GLY A 272 -7.28 -33.52 -1.49
CA GLY A 272 -8.46 -34.32 -1.14
C GLY A 272 -8.88 -34.08 0.31
N SER A 273 -10.17 -34.18 0.54
CA SER A 273 -10.94 -33.69 1.68
C SER A 273 -10.52 -34.17 3.09
N PHE A 274 -10.37 -33.21 4.02
CA PHE A 274 -10.60 -33.30 5.48
C PHE A 274 -9.61 -34.05 6.39
N PHE A 275 -8.36 -34.26 5.98
CA PHE A 275 -7.35 -35.01 6.74
C PHE A 275 -6.62 -34.23 7.85
N ALA A 276 -7.17 -33.13 8.37
CA ALA A 276 -6.47 -32.31 9.36
C ALA A 276 -6.09 -33.06 10.66
N MET A 277 -6.49 -34.33 10.83
CA MET A 277 -6.30 -35.10 12.06
C MET A 277 -6.11 -36.61 11.86
N GLU A 278 -5.69 -37.10 10.69
CA GLU A 278 -5.43 -38.55 10.55
C GLU A 278 -4.07 -38.89 11.19
N ALA A 279 -4.11 -39.63 12.31
CA ALA A 279 -2.95 -39.81 13.19
C ALA A 279 -1.72 -40.37 12.47
N ASP A 280 -1.89 -41.28 11.51
CA ASP A 280 -0.78 -41.87 10.78
C ASP A 280 -0.16 -40.90 9.75
N LEU A 281 -0.97 -40.03 9.15
CA LEU A 281 -0.48 -38.95 8.28
C LEU A 281 0.35 -37.94 9.08
N VAL A 282 -0.16 -37.53 10.25
CA VAL A 282 0.52 -36.60 11.14
C VAL A 282 1.84 -37.21 11.62
N ARG A 283 1.81 -38.44 12.14
CA ARG A 283 3.01 -39.16 12.62
C ARG A 283 4.08 -39.29 11.53
N THR A 284 3.69 -39.70 10.32
CA THR A 284 4.62 -39.84 9.19
C THR A 284 5.26 -38.49 8.82
N THR A 285 4.47 -37.42 8.86
CA THR A 285 4.93 -36.05 8.57
C THR A 285 5.89 -35.55 9.63
N GLU A 286 5.56 -35.73 10.91
CA GLU A 286 6.42 -35.35 12.03
C GLU A 286 7.74 -36.13 12.02
N ASP A 287 7.70 -37.44 11.76
CA ASP A 287 8.89 -38.27 11.65
C ASP A 287 9.82 -37.80 10.52
N LEU A 288 9.25 -37.45 9.36
CA LEU A 288 10.03 -36.92 8.23
C LEU A 288 10.65 -35.55 8.56
N ILE A 289 9.92 -34.67 9.23
CA ILE A 289 10.46 -33.38 9.69
C ILE A 289 11.59 -33.62 10.70
N ARG A 290 11.39 -34.50 11.68
CA ARG A 290 12.35 -34.79 12.75
C ARG A 290 13.66 -35.37 12.23
N ARG A 291 13.63 -36.23 11.20
CA ARG A 291 14.83 -36.73 10.51
C ARG A 291 15.68 -35.61 9.89
N ASN A 292 15.08 -34.45 9.63
CA ASN A 292 15.72 -33.30 9.00
C ASN A 292 15.90 -32.11 9.96
N LYS A 293 15.67 -32.31 11.27
CA LYS A 293 15.70 -31.24 12.28
C LYS A 293 16.93 -30.36 12.21
N GLU A 294 18.11 -30.95 11.97
CA GLU A 294 19.40 -30.24 11.94
C GLU A 294 19.71 -29.56 10.60
N THR A 295 18.98 -29.85 9.52
CA THR A 295 19.30 -29.32 8.18
C THR A 295 18.22 -28.44 7.61
N LEU A 296 16.98 -28.58 8.08
CA LEU A 296 15.82 -27.90 7.53
C LEU A 296 15.88 -26.39 7.77
N GLN A 297 15.64 -25.64 6.70
CA GLN A 297 15.59 -24.18 6.67
C GLN A 297 14.21 -23.69 6.20
N ASP A 298 13.58 -24.42 5.27
CA ASP A 298 12.30 -24.04 4.68
C ASP A 298 11.27 -25.16 4.85
N LEU A 299 10.10 -24.83 5.39
CA LEU A 299 9.03 -25.78 5.66
C LEU A 299 7.71 -25.27 5.11
N VAL A 300 7.08 -26.07 4.25
CA VAL A 300 5.75 -25.80 3.70
C VAL A 300 4.81 -26.95 4.03
N LEU A 301 3.69 -26.70 4.70
CA LEU A 301 2.77 -27.73 5.17
C LEU A 301 1.30 -27.35 4.98
N ASN A 302 0.44 -28.35 4.76
CA ASN A 302 -1.00 -28.21 4.96
C ASN A 302 -1.60 -29.27 5.92
N VAL A 303 -0.74 -30.03 6.59
CA VAL A 303 -1.07 -31.02 7.63
C VAL A 303 -0.71 -30.40 8.98
N CYS A 304 -1.63 -30.42 9.95
CA CYS A 304 -1.40 -29.86 11.28
C CYS A 304 -0.65 -30.88 12.15
N PRO A 305 0.58 -30.57 12.61
CA PRO A 305 1.26 -31.42 13.58
C PRO A 305 0.54 -31.40 14.94
N GLU A 306 0.73 -32.45 15.73
CA GLU A 306 0.32 -32.47 17.14
C GLU A 306 1.45 -31.93 18.03
N GLU A 307 2.70 -32.27 17.72
CA GLU A 307 3.88 -31.75 18.40
C GLU A 307 4.14 -30.28 18.07
N TYR A 308 4.70 -29.54 19.03
CA TYR A 308 5.07 -28.14 18.80
C TYR A 308 6.21 -28.03 17.79
N LEU A 309 6.17 -27.00 16.95
CA LEU A 309 7.15 -26.86 15.87
C LEU A 309 8.60 -26.88 16.38
N PHE A 310 8.90 -26.20 17.49
CA PHE A 310 10.25 -26.17 18.07
C PHE A 310 10.76 -27.54 18.57
N ASN A 311 9.89 -28.54 18.73
CA ASN A 311 10.32 -29.92 19.01
C ASN A 311 10.74 -30.63 17.73
N LEU A 312 10.05 -30.34 16.62
CA LEU A 312 10.23 -30.97 15.31
C LEU A 312 11.42 -30.39 14.53
N VAL A 313 11.67 -29.09 14.62
CA VAL A 313 12.73 -28.38 13.88
C VAL A 313 13.71 -27.68 14.81
N ASP A 314 14.89 -27.29 14.31
CA ASP A 314 15.83 -26.41 15.02
C ASP A 314 15.46 -24.92 14.79
N PRO A 315 14.98 -24.19 15.83
CA PRO A 315 14.61 -22.78 15.73
C PRO A 315 15.77 -21.85 15.33
N ALA A 316 17.02 -22.30 15.49
CA ALA A 316 18.20 -21.54 15.08
C ALA A 316 18.51 -21.66 13.57
N ARG A 317 17.84 -22.57 12.85
CA ARG A 317 18.10 -22.85 11.43
C ARG A 317 16.95 -22.51 10.51
N ILE A 318 15.71 -22.68 10.98
CA ILE A 318 14.52 -22.38 10.19
C ILE A 318 14.46 -20.91 9.82
N ARG A 319 14.29 -20.66 8.52
CA ARG A 319 14.15 -19.35 7.89
C ARG A 319 12.73 -19.10 7.43
N ASN A 320 12.10 -20.07 6.76
CA ASN A 320 10.81 -19.87 6.13
C ASN A 320 9.82 -20.95 6.57
N VAL A 321 8.63 -20.52 7.00
CA VAL A 321 7.52 -21.42 7.34
C VAL A 321 6.28 -20.96 6.59
N HIS A 322 5.74 -21.82 5.73
CA HIS A 322 4.49 -21.56 5.01
C HIS A 322 3.46 -22.62 5.34
N LEU A 323 2.34 -22.21 5.93
CA LEU A 323 1.26 -23.11 6.30
C LEU A 323 0.03 -22.78 5.50
N THR A 324 -0.52 -23.79 4.83
CA THR A 324 -1.77 -23.70 4.09
C THR A 324 -2.89 -24.32 4.92
N ILE A 325 -3.73 -23.46 5.49
CA ILE A 325 -4.84 -23.86 6.34
C ILE A 325 -6.10 -23.87 5.48
N ALA A 326 -6.74 -25.04 5.35
CA ALA A 326 -7.97 -25.19 4.58
C ALA A 326 -9.20 -25.30 5.49
N SER A 327 -10.27 -24.63 5.10
CA SER A 327 -11.58 -24.74 5.73
C SER A 327 -12.16 -26.14 5.47
N SER A 328 -12.58 -26.80 6.55
CA SER A 328 -13.29 -28.07 6.49
C SER A 328 -14.80 -27.80 6.61
N PRO A 329 -15.68 -28.36 5.74
CA PRO A 329 -17.11 -28.47 5.98
C PRO A 329 -17.39 -29.15 7.32
N ARG A 330 -17.59 -28.27 8.31
CA ARG A 330 -18.12 -28.48 9.67
C ARG A 330 -17.09 -28.86 10.75
N PRO A 331 -17.01 -28.06 11.83
CA PRO A 331 -17.07 -26.60 11.85
C PRO A 331 -15.70 -26.06 11.43
N ALA A 332 -15.65 -25.26 10.36
CA ALA A 332 -14.42 -24.62 9.87
C ALA A 332 -13.68 -23.83 10.97
N SER A 333 -14.42 -23.29 11.94
CA SER A 333 -13.89 -22.57 13.09
C SER A 333 -13.00 -23.43 14.00
N GLN A 334 -13.33 -24.72 14.21
CA GLN A 334 -12.56 -25.60 15.09
C GLN A 334 -11.19 -25.95 14.49
N ASN A 335 -11.12 -26.13 13.17
CA ASN A 335 -9.85 -26.39 12.49
C ASN A 335 -8.95 -25.15 12.56
N LEU A 336 -9.50 -23.97 12.25
CA LEU A 336 -8.74 -22.71 12.36
C LEU A 336 -8.26 -22.45 13.79
N GLU A 337 -9.13 -22.67 14.78
CA GLU A 337 -8.82 -22.51 16.19
C GLU A 337 -7.70 -23.45 16.64
N ALA A 338 -7.71 -24.72 16.19
CA ALA A 338 -6.65 -25.68 16.46
C ALA A 338 -5.30 -25.21 15.88
N TRP A 339 -5.28 -24.76 14.62
CA TRP A 339 -4.09 -24.23 13.97
C TRP A 339 -3.56 -22.98 14.69
N VAL A 340 -4.40 -22.00 15.00
CA VAL A 340 -3.97 -20.76 15.67
C VAL A 340 -3.44 -21.05 17.07
N ARG A 341 -4.07 -21.97 17.83
CA ARG A 341 -3.54 -22.39 19.13
C ARG A 341 -2.22 -23.13 19.01
N TRP A 342 -2.10 -24.04 18.06
CA TRP A 342 -0.85 -24.75 17.79
C TRP A 342 0.27 -23.77 17.41
N LEU A 343 -0.03 -22.75 16.59
CA LEU A 343 0.89 -21.69 16.22
C LEU A 343 1.34 -20.87 17.43
N THR A 344 0.39 -20.38 18.22
CA THR A 344 0.69 -19.60 19.43
C THR A 344 1.60 -20.38 20.37
N ARG A 345 1.38 -21.69 20.54
CA ARG A 345 2.25 -22.57 21.34
C ARG A 345 3.61 -22.83 20.68
N SER A 346 3.63 -23.10 19.39
CA SER A 346 4.85 -23.40 18.63
C SER A 346 5.81 -22.21 18.54
N PHE A 347 5.30 -20.99 18.64
CA PHE A 347 6.13 -19.79 18.65
C PHE A 347 6.33 -19.21 20.06
N SER A 348 5.65 -19.69 21.10
CA SER A 348 5.84 -19.16 22.46
C SER A 348 7.11 -19.71 23.12
N GLY A 349 7.73 -18.92 24.01
CA GLY A 349 8.81 -19.36 24.89
C GLY A 349 10.17 -19.67 24.24
N VAL A 350 10.27 -19.65 22.90
CA VAL A 350 11.48 -20.02 22.16
C VAL A 350 11.96 -18.86 21.27
N LYS A 351 13.27 -18.65 21.20
CA LYS A 351 13.89 -17.65 20.31
C LYS A 351 14.10 -18.24 18.91
N TRP A 352 13.36 -17.73 17.92
CA TRP A 352 13.50 -18.09 16.52
C TRP A 352 14.46 -17.11 15.83
N ILE A 353 15.76 -17.39 15.92
CA ILE A 353 16.82 -16.40 15.63
C ILE A 353 16.95 -16.08 14.14
N ARG A 354 16.64 -17.05 13.27
CA ARG A 354 16.82 -16.93 11.81
C ARG A 354 15.54 -16.89 11.01
N LEU A 355 14.38 -16.78 11.65
CA LEU A 355 13.09 -16.79 10.96
C LEU A 355 12.94 -15.50 10.15
N GLU A 356 13.00 -15.63 8.82
CA GLU A 356 12.90 -14.56 7.83
C GLU A 356 11.43 -14.36 7.39
N GLN A 357 10.67 -15.45 7.23
CA GLN A 357 9.27 -15.39 6.80
C GLN A 357 8.39 -16.43 7.49
N CYS A 358 7.18 -16.02 7.86
CA CYS A 358 6.12 -16.93 8.26
C CYS A 358 4.82 -16.55 7.52
N LEU A 359 4.34 -17.43 6.65
CA LEU A 359 3.15 -17.21 5.82
C LEU A 359 2.03 -18.17 6.22
N PHE A 360 0.87 -17.61 6.55
CA PHE A 360 -0.35 -18.39 6.79
C PHE A 360 -1.34 -18.14 5.67
N GLN A 361 -1.57 -19.15 4.83
CA GLN A 361 -2.53 -19.08 3.74
C GLN A 361 -3.85 -19.72 4.16
N LEU A 362 -4.88 -18.91 4.31
CA LEU A 362 -6.23 -19.35 4.69
C LEU A 362 -7.08 -19.63 3.43
N ASN A 363 -7.37 -20.89 3.15
CA ASN A 363 -8.17 -21.33 2.00
C ASN A 363 -9.60 -21.69 2.43
N GLY A 364 -10.62 -21.05 1.85
CA GLY A 364 -12.02 -21.40 2.07
C GLY A 364 -12.66 -20.86 3.36
N PHE A 365 -12.04 -19.87 4.02
CA PHE A 365 -12.60 -19.17 5.18
C PHE A 365 -13.35 -17.89 4.76
N ASN A 366 -14.46 -17.56 5.43
CA ASN A 366 -15.14 -16.28 5.24
C ASN A 366 -14.40 -15.21 6.06
N THR A 367 -13.56 -14.44 5.36
CA THR A 367 -12.38 -13.74 5.91
C THR A 367 -12.61 -12.69 7.01
N SER A 368 -13.84 -12.29 7.33
CA SER A 368 -14.09 -11.35 8.44
C SER A 368 -14.78 -11.98 9.64
N ALA A 369 -15.65 -12.97 9.49
CA ALA A 369 -16.37 -13.53 10.64
C ALA A 369 -15.55 -14.62 11.33
N ASP A 370 -15.01 -15.55 10.54
CA ASP A 370 -14.28 -16.71 11.06
C ASP A 370 -12.92 -16.30 11.65
N VAL A 371 -12.25 -15.31 11.03
CA VAL A 371 -10.98 -14.76 11.52
C VAL A 371 -11.20 -13.90 12.78
N MET A 372 -12.23 -13.06 12.81
CA MET A 372 -12.53 -12.21 13.98
C MET A 372 -13.09 -13.01 15.16
N ALA A 373 -13.72 -14.16 14.93
CA ALA A 373 -14.14 -15.05 16.01
C ALA A 373 -12.95 -15.53 16.87
N LEU A 374 -11.75 -15.55 16.30
CA LEU A 374 -10.50 -15.93 16.96
C LEU A 374 -9.57 -14.73 17.18
N TYR A 375 -10.11 -13.51 17.22
CA TYR A 375 -9.34 -12.27 17.30
C TYR A 375 -8.33 -12.28 18.45
N ASP A 376 -8.72 -12.76 19.64
CA ASP A 376 -7.83 -12.80 20.80
C ASP A 376 -6.65 -13.77 20.59
N GLU A 377 -6.87 -14.89 19.93
CA GLU A 377 -5.81 -15.86 19.62
C GLU A 377 -4.86 -15.33 18.53
N TRP A 378 -5.40 -14.68 17.51
CA TRP A 378 -4.59 -13.96 16.51
C TRP A 378 -3.77 -12.85 17.13
N ARG A 379 -4.34 -12.09 18.09
CA ARG A 379 -3.64 -11.03 18.81
C ARG A 379 -2.52 -11.58 19.70
N LYS A 380 -2.71 -12.75 20.34
CA LYS A 380 -1.65 -13.43 21.09
C LYS A 380 -0.49 -13.82 20.17
N LEU A 381 -0.80 -14.43 19.03
CA LEU A 381 0.20 -14.79 18.03
C LEU A 381 0.92 -13.54 17.49
N ASP A 382 0.18 -12.48 17.18
CA ASP A 382 0.73 -11.20 16.72
C ASP A 382 1.69 -10.57 17.73
N THR A 383 1.32 -10.60 19.02
CA THR A 383 2.18 -10.09 20.10
C THR A 383 3.49 -10.89 20.18
N ILE A 384 3.42 -12.21 20.06
CA ILE A 384 4.61 -13.09 20.06
C ILE A 384 5.50 -12.79 18.85
N MET A 385 4.92 -12.63 17.65
CA MET A 385 5.66 -12.39 16.43
C MET A 385 6.25 -10.96 16.38
N SER A 386 5.48 -9.95 16.78
CA SER A 386 5.88 -8.53 16.82
C SER A 386 6.95 -8.21 17.86
N SER A 387 7.08 -9.03 18.91
CA SER A 387 8.15 -8.88 19.91
C SER A 387 9.56 -9.17 19.35
N ARG A 388 9.67 -9.59 18.08
CA ARG A 388 10.92 -10.09 17.48
C ARG A 388 11.53 -9.08 16.50
N PRO A 389 12.85 -8.84 16.57
CA PRO A 389 13.53 -7.97 15.62
C PRO A 389 13.45 -8.55 14.20
N GLY A 390 12.94 -7.76 13.24
CA GLY A 390 12.95 -8.10 11.82
C GLY A 390 11.65 -8.71 11.25
N LEU A 391 10.66 -9.06 12.08
CA LEU A 391 9.35 -9.51 11.62
C LEU A 391 8.29 -8.44 11.93
N PRO A 392 7.58 -7.90 10.92
CA PRO A 392 6.44 -7.03 11.17
C PRO A 392 5.31 -7.82 11.84
N GLY A 393 4.39 -7.12 12.52
CA GLY A 393 3.16 -7.73 13.00
C GLY A 393 2.34 -8.39 11.89
N LEU A 394 1.43 -9.27 12.28
CA LEU A 394 0.57 -10.02 11.37
C LEU A 394 -0.24 -9.07 10.49
N ASN A 395 -0.02 -9.16 9.17
CA ASN A 395 -0.76 -8.40 8.17
C ASN A 395 -1.65 -9.32 7.35
N ALA A 396 -2.93 -8.97 7.21
CA ALA A 396 -3.87 -9.71 6.37
C ALA A 396 -3.87 -9.12 4.95
N THR A 397 -3.64 -9.98 3.95
CA THR A 397 -3.66 -9.62 2.52
C THR A 397 -4.58 -10.55 1.74
N TYR A 398 -5.32 -9.99 0.78
CA TYR A 398 -6.13 -10.79 -0.14
C TYR A 398 -5.25 -11.57 -1.12
N CYS A 399 -5.72 -12.76 -1.54
CA CYS A 399 -5.05 -13.58 -2.56
C CYS A 399 -4.84 -12.86 -3.90
N SER A 400 -5.75 -11.96 -4.26
CA SER A 400 -5.67 -11.15 -5.47
C SER A 400 -6.59 -9.93 -5.40
N THR A 401 -6.41 -9.01 -6.35
CA THR A 401 -7.32 -7.87 -6.56
C THR A 401 -8.74 -8.30 -6.89
N GLU A 402 -8.91 -9.45 -7.54
CA GLU A 402 -10.19 -10.04 -7.90
C GLU A 402 -10.86 -10.62 -6.64
N CYS A 403 -10.11 -11.34 -5.79
CA CYS A 403 -10.60 -11.80 -4.49
C CYS A 403 -11.13 -10.61 -3.66
N GLN A 404 -10.37 -9.51 -3.64
CA GLN A 404 -10.74 -8.27 -2.94
C GLN A 404 -12.02 -7.65 -3.52
N LYS A 405 -12.12 -7.53 -4.85
CA LYS A 405 -13.32 -6.97 -5.51
C LYS A 405 -14.55 -7.84 -5.30
N LEU A 406 -14.40 -9.16 -5.38
CA LEU A 406 -15.50 -10.10 -5.21
C LEU A 406 -16.06 -10.03 -3.78
N HIS A 407 -15.18 -10.04 -2.77
CA HIS A 407 -15.58 -9.83 -1.38
C HIS A 407 -16.20 -8.44 -1.18
N TRP A 408 -15.62 -7.41 -1.82
CA TRP A 408 -16.19 -6.06 -1.81
C TRP A 408 -17.62 -6.06 -2.33
N GLU A 409 -17.89 -6.64 -3.50
CA GLU A 409 -19.19 -6.58 -4.16
C GLU A 409 -20.25 -7.46 -3.51
N LYS A 410 -19.89 -8.70 -3.14
CA LYS A 410 -20.85 -9.71 -2.69
C LYS A 410 -21.17 -9.63 -1.21
N GLU A 411 -20.20 -9.24 -0.38
CA GLU A 411 -20.32 -9.35 1.08
C GLU A 411 -20.11 -8.01 1.76
N HIS A 412 -18.98 -7.36 1.53
CA HIS A 412 -18.62 -6.15 2.25
C HIS A 412 -19.51 -4.95 1.88
N LYS A 413 -19.85 -4.75 0.59
CA LYS A 413 -20.69 -3.62 0.14
C LYS A 413 -22.10 -3.67 0.73
N GLN A 414 -22.62 -4.87 1.02
CA GLN A 414 -23.92 -5.04 1.68
C GLN A 414 -23.85 -4.72 3.18
N ALA A 415 -22.70 -4.97 3.82
CA ALA A 415 -22.47 -4.69 5.24
C ALA A 415 -21.85 -3.29 5.50
N CYS A 416 -21.30 -2.64 4.48
CA CYS A 416 -20.63 -1.35 4.58
C CYS A 416 -21.68 -0.24 4.65
N GLY A 417 -21.89 0.31 5.86
CA GLY A 417 -22.77 1.46 6.06
C GLY A 417 -22.46 2.61 5.09
N LYS A 418 -23.50 3.30 4.59
CA LYS A 418 -23.38 4.44 3.68
C LYS A 418 -22.46 5.49 4.29
N THR A 419 -21.42 5.86 3.56
CA THR A 419 -20.48 6.91 3.94
C THR A 419 -20.73 8.14 3.08
N ASP A 420 -21.24 9.21 3.69
CA ASP A 420 -21.33 10.51 3.05
C ASP A 420 -19.92 11.12 3.03
N ARG A 421 -19.50 11.60 1.84
CA ARG A 421 -18.19 12.24 1.66
C ARG A 421 -18.37 13.72 1.36
N ILE A 422 -17.69 14.57 2.14
CA ILE A 422 -17.81 16.02 2.04
C ILE A 422 -16.49 16.60 1.54
N ASP A 423 -16.55 17.45 0.52
CA ASP A 423 -15.36 18.11 -0.01
C ASP A 423 -14.89 19.23 0.93
N ILE A 424 -13.65 19.15 1.41
CA ILE A 424 -13.06 20.14 2.31
C ILE A 424 -13.01 21.55 1.68
N GLY A 425 -12.88 21.66 0.35
CA GLY A 425 -12.96 22.92 -0.39
C GLY A 425 -14.34 23.61 -0.32
N THR A 426 -15.40 22.84 -0.03
CA THR A 426 -16.75 23.39 0.24
C THR A 426 -17.06 23.48 1.73
N PHE A 427 -16.31 22.79 2.58
CA PHE A 427 -16.58 22.67 4.01
C PHE A 427 -15.75 23.62 4.88
N TYR A 428 -14.53 23.99 4.45
CA TYR A 428 -13.65 24.88 5.19
C TYR A 428 -14.27 26.25 5.56
N PRO A 429 -15.21 26.85 4.80
CA PRO A 429 -15.81 28.11 5.20
C PRO A 429 -16.56 28.00 6.53
N LEU A 430 -17.25 26.88 6.79
CA LEU A 430 -17.86 26.64 8.10
C LEU A 430 -16.80 26.61 9.21
N LEU A 431 -15.65 25.97 8.99
CA LEU A 431 -14.55 25.95 9.97
C LEU A 431 -14.00 27.35 10.26
N ALA A 432 -13.87 28.19 9.23
CA ALA A 432 -13.46 29.58 9.39
C ALA A 432 -14.48 30.42 10.15
N ILE A 433 -15.78 30.23 9.88
CA ILE A 433 -16.86 30.90 10.59
C ILE A 433 -16.88 30.49 12.07
N LEU A 434 -16.72 29.20 12.36
CA LEU A 434 -16.59 28.69 13.73
C LEU A 434 -15.40 29.33 14.46
N ALA A 435 -14.25 29.46 13.79
CA ALA A 435 -13.09 30.17 14.32
C ALA A 435 -13.42 31.63 14.68
N GLU A 436 -14.17 32.31 13.81
CA GLU A 436 -14.58 33.69 14.04
C GLU A 436 -15.51 33.82 15.26
N THR A 437 -16.40 32.85 15.49
CA THR A 437 -17.23 32.85 16.71
C THR A 437 -16.44 32.67 18.00
N ALA A 438 -15.29 31.98 17.95
CA ALA A 438 -14.41 31.81 19.11
C ALA A 438 -13.70 33.14 19.47
N ARG A 439 -13.37 33.95 18.46
CA ARG A 439 -12.69 35.25 18.66
C ARG A 439 -13.54 36.31 19.35
N PHE A 440 -14.86 36.21 19.24
CA PHE A 440 -15.81 37.09 19.91
C PHE A 440 -16.49 36.43 21.12
N HIS A 441 -15.93 35.33 21.62
CA HIS A 441 -16.48 34.67 22.80
C HIS A 441 -16.22 35.50 24.06
N GLY A 442 -17.21 35.62 24.95
CA GLY A 442 -17.13 36.50 26.13
C GLY A 442 -16.08 36.10 27.18
N LEU A 443 -15.58 34.85 27.12
CA LEU A 443 -14.45 34.41 27.96
C LEU A 443 -13.07 34.74 27.37
N LYS A 444 -12.99 35.22 26.12
CA LYS A 444 -11.70 35.63 25.55
C LYS A 444 -11.22 36.88 26.30
N PRO A 445 -9.97 36.94 26.77
CA PRO A 445 -9.42 38.14 27.39
C PRO A 445 -9.52 39.34 26.44
N THR A 446 -9.93 40.49 27.00
CA THR A 446 -9.99 41.73 26.22
C THR A 446 -8.57 42.19 25.90
N HIS A 447 -8.31 42.49 24.62
CA HIS A 447 -7.02 42.98 24.19
C HIS A 447 -6.76 44.38 24.80
N PRO A 448 -5.60 44.66 25.44
CA PRO A 448 -5.36 45.93 26.13
C PRO A 448 -5.57 47.16 25.24
N ALA A 449 -5.15 47.13 23.97
CA ALA A 449 -5.36 48.25 23.06
C ALA A 449 -6.84 48.61 22.78
N LEU A 450 -7.81 47.76 23.15
CA LEU A 450 -9.23 48.06 23.04
C LEU A 450 -9.76 48.91 24.20
N THR A 451 -9.06 48.94 25.33
CA THR A 451 -9.43 49.71 26.54
C THR A 451 -8.53 50.92 26.76
N HIS A 452 -7.79 51.35 25.73
CA HIS A 452 -6.95 52.55 25.76
C HIS A 452 -7.19 53.38 24.51
N ARG A 453 -7.08 54.71 24.64
CA ARG A 453 -7.12 55.63 23.51
C ARG A 453 -5.88 55.45 22.62
N ILE A 454 -6.06 55.42 21.31
CA ILE A 454 -4.95 55.45 20.34
C ILE A 454 -4.57 56.91 20.06
N THR A 455 -3.31 57.26 20.29
CA THR A 455 -2.82 58.65 20.28
C THR A 455 -2.33 59.13 18.92
N ALA A 456 -1.90 58.20 18.05
CA ALA A 456 -1.34 58.51 16.75
C ALA A 456 -1.56 57.36 15.75
N PRO A 457 -1.46 57.62 14.43
CA PRO A 457 -1.52 56.57 13.42
C PRO A 457 -0.38 55.55 13.59
N PRO A 458 -0.66 54.24 13.52
CA PRO A 458 0.39 53.23 13.68
C PRO A 458 1.50 53.37 12.63
N ALA A 459 2.73 53.53 13.09
CA ALA A 459 3.91 53.74 12.25
C ALA A 459 4.95 52.65 12.49
N VAL A 460 5.73 52.31 11.45
CA VAL A 460 6.79 51.29 11.57
C VAL A 460 7.94 51.84 12.41
N ALA A 461 8.28 51.13 13.49
CA ALA A 461 9.43 51.42 14.33
C ALA A 461 10.34 50.20 14.46
N GLY A 462 11.64 50.43 14.60
CA GLY A 462 12.64 49.38 14.88
C GLY A 462 12.80 49.15 16.37
N PHE A 463 13.07 47.91 16.76
CA PHE A 463 13.30 47.47 18.13
C PHE A 463 14.78 47.13 18.39
N PRO A 464 15.24 47.15 19.65
CA PRO A 464 16.63 46.85 20.00
C PRO A 464 17.12 45.45 19.58
N ASP A 465 16.20 44.49 19.41
CA ASP A 465 16.50 43.14 18.94
C ASP A 465 16.67 43.03 17.41
N GLY A 466 16.62 44.16 16.69
CA GLY A 466 16.73 44.24 15.24
C GLY A 466 15.43 43.96 14.47
N SER A 467 14.33 43.66 15.17
CA SER A 467 13.01 43.52 14.54
C SER A 467 12.33 44.88 14.31
N ALA A 468 11.25 44.91 13.52
CA ALA A 468 10.44 46.10 13.33
C ALA A 468 8.95 45.73 13.17
N ALA A 469 8.06 46.62 13.60
CA ALA A 469 6.61 46.44 13.48
C ALA A 469 5.88 47.79 13.45
N LYS A 470 4.60 47.82 13.04
CA LYS A 470 3.74 49.01 13.23
C LYS A 470 3.39 49.15 14.71
N VAL A 471 3.83 50.24 15.33
CA VAL A 471 3.58 50.53 16.75
C VAL A 471 2.24 51.23 16.91
N VAL A 472 1.38 50.66 17.74
CA VAL A 472 0.13 51.28 18.23
C VAL A 472 0.42 51.90 19.60
N GLU A 473 0.40 53.22 19.66
CA GLU A 473 0.63 53.97 20.90
C GLU A 473 -0.67 54.10 21.70
N LEU A 474 -0.63 53.65 22.95
CA LEU A 474 -1.75 53.61 23.88
C LEU A 474 -1.64 54.78 24.86
N GLY A 475 -2.65 55.64 24.83
CA GLY A 475 -2.88 56.72 25.76
C GLY A 475 -3.71 56.30 26.98
N PRO A 476 -4.47 57.23 27.58
CA PRO A 476 -5.30 56.96 28.75
C PRO A 476 -6.31 55.83 28.54
N GLU A 477 -6.63 55.12 29.62
CA GLU A 477 -7.67 54.09 29.62
C GLU A 477 -9.04 54.66 29.27
N ILE A 478 -9.84 53.86 28.57
CA ILE A 478 -11.23 54.14 28.22
C ILE A 478 -12.09 52.90 28.44
N PRO A 479 -13.41 53.05 28.66
CA PRO A 479 -14.33 51.92 28.71
C PRO A 479 -14.33 51.14 27.39
N MET A 480 -14.51 49.82 27.47
CA MET A 480 -14.62 48.95 26.28
C MET A 480 -15.78 49.35 25.35
N ASP A 481 -16.86 49.92 25.90
CA ASP A 481 -17.99 50.43 25.11
C ASP A 481 -17.60 51.59 24.18
N ASP A 482 -16.51 52.30 24.48
CA ASP A 482 -15.97 53.36 23.62
C ASP A 482 -15.05 52.80 22.53
N ALA A 483 -14.73 51.49 22.50
CA ALA A 483 -13.90 50.88 21.45
C ALA A 483 -14.51 51.10 20.06
N MET A 484 -13.66 51.27 19.03
CA MET A 484 -14.05 51.64 17.65
C MET A 484 -14.67 53.05 17.49
N SER A 485 -14.95 53.78 18.57
CA SER A 485 -15.51 55.13 18.51
C SER A 485 -14.47 56.22 18.19
N GLU A 486 -14.96 57.45 17.97
CA GLU A 486 -14.12 58.66 17.86
C GLU A 486 -13.30 58.93 19.13
N ARG A 487 -13.77 58.48 20.29
CA ARG A 487 -13.04 58.60 21.56
C ARG A 487 -11.87 57.63 21.64
N TRP A 488 -12.02 56.45 21.03
CA TRP A 488 -10.98 55.44 20.97
C TRP A 488 -9.84 55.83 20.03
N TRP A 489 -10.16 56.30 18.82
CA TRP A 489 -9.15 56.85 17.91
C TRP A 489 -9.71 58.01 17.10
N SER A 490 -9.38 59.22 17.52
CA SER A 490 -9.94 60.44 16.93
C SER A 490 -9.39 60.71 15.51
N THR A 491 -10.24 61.26 14.65
CA THR A 491 -9.90 61.81 13.32
C THR A 491 -8.78 62.85 13.40
N ALA A 492 -8.75 63.68 14.44
CA ALA A 492 -7.66 64.63 14.70
C ALA A 492 -6.30 63.94 14.94
N ALA A 493 -6.31 62.68 15.39
CA ALA A 493 -5.15 61.81 15.54
C ALA A 493 -4.98 60.84 14.34
N GLY A 494 -5.60 61.16 13.20
CA GLY A 494 -5.54 60.38 11.96
C GLY A 494 -6.44 59.14 11.89
N GLY A 495 -7.36 58.96 12.85
CA GLY A 495 -8.28 57.83 12.89
C GLY A 495 -9.50 57.98 11.98
N THR A 496 -9.36 57.65 10.70
CA THR A 496 -10.51 57.55 9.78
C THR A 496 -11.42 56.39 10.17
N ASP A 497 -12.71 56.44 9.81
CA ASP A 497 -13.66 55.34 10.13
C ASP A 497 -13.18 53.99 9.59
N GLN A 498 -12.61 53.95 8.38
CA GLN A 498 -12.10 52.73 7.78
C GLN A 498 -10.86 52.20 8.51
N ALA A 499 -9.91 53.08 8.85
CA ALA A 499 -8.72 52.71 9.60
C ALA A 499 -9.08 52.22 11.02
N ARG A 500 -10.04 52.88 11.68
CA ARG A 500 -10.60 52.46 12.98
C ARG A 500 -11.17 51.05 12.92
N ARG A 501 -12.08 50.79 11.96
CA ARG A 501 -12.70 49.46 11.79
C ARG A 501 -11.64 48.38 11.52
N LYS A 502 -10.66 48.68 10.67
CA LYS A 502 -9.59 47.74 10.32
C LYS A 502 -8.73 47.38 11.52
N LEU A 503 -8.26 48.38 12.25
CA LEU A 503 -7.44 48.17 13.43
C LEU A 503 -8.23 47.45 14.52
N PHE A 504 -9.47 47.86 14.80
CA PHE A 504 -10.36 47.18 15.73
C PHE A 504 -10.51 45.70 15.39
N ALA A 505 -10.80 45.38 14.11
CA ALA A 505 -10.94 44.00 13.66
C ALA A 505 -9.65 43.19 13.86
N ARG A 506 -8.47 43.77 13.60
CA ARG A 506 -7.17 43.10 13.81
C ARG A 506 -6.93 42.79 15.29
N LEU A 507 -7.19 43.75 16.18
CA LEU A 507 -7.03 43.58 17.63
C LEU A 507 -7.97 42.51 18.19
N CYS A 508 -9.24 42.50 17.78
CA CYS A 508 -10.19 41.46 18.20
C CYS A 508 -9.78 40.05 17.73
N LYS A 509 -9.08 39.95 16.59
CA LYS A 509 -8.67 38.68 15.98
C LYS A 509 -7.29 38.19 16.44
N GLU A 510 -6.56 39.00 17.20
CA GLU A 510 -5.23 38.69 17.70
C GLU A 510 -5.26 37.67 18.85
N GLY A 511 -4.25 36.79 18.88
CA GLY A 511 -4.06 35.77 19.92
C GLY A 511 -4.92 34.51 19.75
N GLU A 512 -4.74 33.55 20.67
CA GLU A 512 -5.53 32.32 20.82
C GLU A 512 -5.59 31.41 19.57
N VAL A 513 -4.66 31.53 18.62
CA VAL A 513 -4.70 30.74 17.38
C VAL A 513 -4.65 29.24 17.66
N LEU A 514 -3.74 28.80 18.54
CA LEU A 514 -3.58 27.38 18.89
C LEU A 514 -4.85 26.79 19.55
N PRO A 515 -5.45 27.41 20.59
CA PRO A 515 -6.75 27.01 21.14
C PRO A 515 -7.86 26.91 20.09
N ILE A 516 -7.96 27.89 19.19
CA ILE A 516 -9.00 27.91 18.16
C ILE A 516 -8.82 26.75 17.17
N VAL A 517 -7.62 26.57 16.58
CA VAL A 517 -7.39 25.47 15.62
C VAL A 517 -7.53 24.10 16.28
N THR A 518 -7.14 23.97 17.55
CA THR A 518 -7.34 22.74 18.33
C THR A 518 -8.82 22.42 18.46
N SER A 519 -9.64 23.39 18.86
CA SER A 519 -11.09 23.17 19.02
C SER A 519 -11.79 22.76 17.72
N LEU A 520 -11.34 23.27 16.57
CA LEU A 520 -11.87 22.88 15.26
C LEU A 520 -11.48 21.44 14.91
N CYS A 521 -10.21 21.07 15.12
CA CYS A 521 -9.74 19.71 14.87
C CYS A 521 -10.41 18.69 15.78
N LEU A 522 -10.64 19.02 17.06
CA LEU A 522 -11.39 18.17 17.99
C LEU A 522 -12.86 18.01 17.56
N GLY A 523 -13.51 19.11 17.14
CA GLY A 523 -14.85 19.05 16.57
C GLY A 523 -14.95 18.12 15.36
N LEU A 524 -13.98 18.19 14.44
CA LEU A 524 -13.89 17.26 13.30
C LEU A 524 -13.68 15.81 13.73
N LEU A 525 -12.75 15.58 14.67
CA LEU A 525 -12.45 14.24 15.19
C LEU A 525 -13.71 13.59 15.78
N ALA A 526 -14.39 14.29 16.69
CA ALA A 526 -15.57 13.80 17.39
C ALA A 526 -16.80 13.59 16.50
N THR A 527 -17.01 14.46 15.50
CA THR A 527 -18.24 14.37 14.68
C THR A 527 -18.08 13.50 13.45
N MET A 528 -16.88 13.43 12.87
CA MET A 528 -16.63 12.74 11.61
C MET A 528 -15.72 11.52 11.73
N TYR A 529 -14.97 11.31 12.82
CA TYR A 529 -13.94 10.26 12.85
C TYR A 529 -14.00 9.32 14.06
N THR A 530 -14.66 9.69 15.17
CA THR A 530 -14.96 8.78 16.29
C THR A 530 -16.31 8.06 16.14
N THR A 531 -17.20 8.55 15.28
CA THR A 531 -18.48 7.88 15.00
C THR A 531 -18.28 6.61 14.16
N THR A 532 -18.30 5.45 14.82
CA THR A 532 -18.27 4.13 14.17
C THR A 532 -19.69 3.65 13.91
N SER A 533 -20.05 3.39 12.65
CA SER A 533 -21.22 2.56 12.35
C SER A 533 -20.85 1.10 12.66
N SER A 534 -21.31 0.58 13.79
CA SER A 534 -21.27 -0.86 14.07
C SER A 534 -22.19 -1.62 13.10
N ARG A 535 -21.90 -2.90 12.86
CA ARG A 535 -22.72 -3.79 12.01
C ARG A 535 -24.14 -3.85 12.59
N GLY A 536 -25.13 -3.32 11.86
CA GLY A 536 -26.53 -3.19 12.30
C GLY A 536 -26.97 -1.77 12.68
N SER A 537 -26.03 -0.82 12.79
CA SER A 537 -26.38 0.60 12.99
C SER A 537 -26.90 1.23 11.70
N ARG A 538 -28.06 1.89 11.77
CA ARG A 538 -28.59 2.75 10.68
C ARG A 538 -27.81 4.07 10.55
N SER A 539 -26.80 4.34 11.40
CA SER A 539 -26.07 5.61 11.37
C SER A 539 -25.13 5.69 10.17
N ARG A 540 -25.19 6.83 9.45
CA ARG A 540 -24.37 7.11 8.28
C ARG A 540 -23.02 7.63 8.73
N ARG A 541 -21.93 7.11 8.17
CA ARG A 541 -20.58 7.65 8.41
C ARG A 541 -20.40 8.91 7.59
N VAL A 542 -19.77 9.94 8.15
CA VAL A 542 -19.36 11.14 7.41
C VAL A 542 -17.85 11.17 7.37
N ARG A 543 -17.24 11.44 6.21
CA ARG A 543 -15.78 11.58 6.06
C ARG A 543 -15.43 12.73 5.12
N LEU A 544 -14.33 13.41 5.39
CA LEU A 544 -13.82 14.46 4.51
C LEU A 544 -13.08 13.85 3.30
N GLN A 545 -13.15 14.55 2.18
CA GLN A 545 -12.33 14.34 1.00
C GLN A 545 -11.87 15.68 0.43
N TYR A 546 -10.82 15.67 -0.39
CA TYR A 546 -10.49 16.80 -1.26
C TYR A 546 -10.66 16.33 -2.70
N LYS A 547 -11.60 16.94 -3.43
CA LYS A 547 -12.05 16.49 -4.74
C LYS A 547 -12.47 15.02 -4.66
N SER A 548 -11.81 14.14 -5.41
CA SER A 548 -12.09 12.70 -5.42
C SER A 548 -11.25 11.90 -4.41
N SER A 549 -10.36 12.54 -3.63
CA SER A 549 -9.37 11.86 -2.79
C SER A 549 -9.74 11.97 -1.31
N PRO A 550 -10.03 10.86 -0.60
CA PRO A 550 -10.30 10.89 0.85
C PRO A 550 -9.19 11.54 1.66
N ILE A 551 -9.57 12.26 2.74
CA ILE A 551 -8.62 12.72 3.75
C ILE A 551 -8.18 11.51 4.59
N SER A 552 -6.88 11.22 4.57
CA SER A 552 -6.22 10.15 5.33
C SER A 552 -5.62 10.60 6.64
N ASP A 553 -5.39 11.91 6.80
CA ASP A 553 -4.88 12.52 8.01
C ASP A 553 -5.23 14.01 8.08
N PHE A 554 -5.39 14.56 9.27
CA PHE A 554 -5.50 16.00 9.51
C PHE A 554 -5.00 16.32 10.92
N GLY A 555 -4.56 17.57 11.10
CA GLY A 555 -4.06 18.01 12.38
C GLY A 555 -3.54 19.44 12.35
N ILE A 556 -2.65 19.75 13.29
CA ILE A 556 -2.14 21.10 13.51
C ILE A 556 -0.66 21.13 13.14
N ALA A 557 -0.26 22.17 12.44
CA ALA A 557 1.13 22.50 12.20
C ALA A 557 1.49 23.79 12.95
N LYS A 558 2.70 23.83 13.49
CA LYS A 558 3.37 24.97 14.14
C LYS A 558 4.56 25.34 13.28
N GLY A 559 4.74 26.63 13.03
CA GLY A 559 5.82 27.11 12.19
C GLY A 559 5.89 28.63 12.10
N SER A 560 6.51 29.12 11.03
CA SER A 560 6.58 30.55 10.73
C SER A 560 5.85 30.92 9.43
N PHE A 561 5.39 32.17 9.36
CA PHE A 561 4.79 32.80 8.21
C PHE A 561 5.60 34.04 7.80
N GLU A 562 5.84 34.20 6.50
CA GLU A 562 6.59 35.35 5.97
C GLU A 562 5.75 36.65 5.99
N ALA A 563 5.66 37.30 7.15
CA ALA A 563 5.00 38.60 7.33
C ALA A 563 6.00 39.77 7.24
N LYS A 564 5.64 40.83 6.50
CA LYS A 564 6.45 42.06 6.46
C LYS A 564 6.27 42.87 7.75
N TYR A 565 7.28 43.62 8.15
CA TYR A 565 7.24 44.48 9.34
C TYR A 565 6.08 45.49 9.35
N GLN A 566 5.74 46.04 8.18
CA GLN A 566 4.60 46.95 8.02
C GLN A 566 3.22 46.30 8.24
N ASP A 567 3.17 44.97 8.25
CA ASP A 567 1.95 44.20 8.44
C ASP A 567 1.91 43.54 9.83
N GLN A 568 2.97 43.67 10.64
CA GLN A 568 3.03 43.24 12.03
C GLN A 568 2.64 44.39 12.98
N LEU A 569 2.06 44.07 14.14
CA LEU A 569 1.73 45.04 15.19
C LEU A 569 2.67 44.91 16.39
N ALA A 570 2.92 46.04 17.04
CA ALA A 570 3.50 46.15 18.36
C ALA A 570 2.80 47.27 19.11
N TYR A 571 2.96 47.31 20.43
CA TYR A 571 2.20 48.18 21.31
C TYR A 571 3.12 48.91 22.26
N PHE A 572 2.75 50.15 22.60
CA PHE A 572 3.48 50.98 23.55
C PHE A 572 2.51 51.72 24.46
N ASN A 573 2.67 51.63 25.77
CA ASN A 573 1.79 52.30 26.75
C ASN A 573 2.45 53.49 27.46
N GLY A 574 3.52 54.05 26.89
CA GLY A 574 4.33 55.09 27.52
C GLY A 574 5.51 54.55 28.36
N ASN A 575 5.41 53.33 28.88
CA ASN A 575 6.43 52.73 29.75
C ASN A 575 7.09 51.48 29.15
N MET A 576 6.32 50.69 28.40
CA MET A 576 6.76 49.37 27.93
C MET A 576 6.33 49.12 26.49
N PHE A 577 7.23 48.52 25.71
CA PHE A 577 6.92 47.93 24.41
C PHE A 577 6.63 46.44 24.54
N TRP A 578 5.64 45.96 23.80
CA TRP A 578 5.46 44.53 23.56
C TRP A 578 5.03 44.27 22.12
N LYS A 579 5.39 43.10 21.61
CA LYS A 579 5.01 42.68 20.25
C LYS A 579 3.61 42.08 20.28
N GLY A 580 2.90 42.24 19.17
CA GLY A 580 1.68 41.49 18.93
C GLY A 580 1.98 40.04 18.55
N GLN A 581 1.00 39.38 17.92
CA GLN A 581 1.13 38.00 17.44
C GLN A 581 2.43 37.80 16.62
N ASP A 582 3.23 36.81 16.99
CA ASP A 582 4.52 36.54 16.35
C ASP A 582 4.33 35.70 15.08
N PRO A 583 4.74 36.19 13.90
CA PRO A 583 4.69 35.38 12.68
C PRO A 583 5.65 34.19 12.72
N ASN A 584 6.63 34.13 13.63
CA ASN A 584 7.53 32.99 13.78
C ASN A 584 6.99 31.88 14.70
N ASP A 585 5.91 32.17 15.44
CA ASP A 585 5.17 31.21 16.26
C ASP A 585 3.70 31.18 15.82
N HIS A 586 3.47 30.57 14.65
CA HIS A 586 2.17 30.57 13.98
C HIS A 586 1.62 29.16 13.79
N TYR A 587 0.29 29.05 13.78
CA TYR A 587 -0.41 27.76 13.76
C TYR A 587 -1.45 27.70 12.63
N TRP A 588 -1.54 26.55 11.95
CA TRP A 588 -2.54 26.30 10.91
C TRP A 588 -3.01 24.84 10.90
N ILE A 589 -4.15 24.58 10.25
CA ILE A 589 -4.69 23.23 10.09
C ILE A 589 -4.19 22.66 8.78
N TYR A 590 -3.66 21.44 8.81
CA TYR A 590 -3.31 20.69 7.61
C TYR A 590 -4.29 19.53 7.38
N PHE A 591 -4.53 19.23 6.11
CA PHE A 591 -5.26 18.04 5.67
C PHE A 591 -4.41 17.29 4.65
N LYS A 592 -4.28 15.98 4.82
CA LYS A 592 -3.54 15.09 3.92
C LYS A 592 -4.48 14.08 3.29
N THR A 593 -4.46 13.99 1.97
CA THR A 593 -5.24 12.99 1.23
C THR A 593 -4.50 11.64 1.17
N VAL A 594 -5.24 10.56 0.88
CA VAL A 594 -4.66 9.21 0.64
C VAL A 594 -3.63 9.19 -0.50
N ARG A 595 -3.65 10.17 -1.40
CA ARG A 595 -2.70 10.34 -2.51
C ARG A 595 -1.47 11.17 -2.14
N GLY A 596 -1.33 11.54 -0.87
CA GLY A 596 -0.22 12.35 -0.37
C GLY A 596 -0.35 13.85 -0.63
N GLU A 597 -1.47 14.32 -1.20
CA GLU A 597 -1.69 15.77 -1.37
C GLU A 597 -1.99 16.45 -0.04
N GLU A 598 -1.38 17.62 0.17
CA GLU A 598 -1.54 18.43 1.38
C GLU A 598 -2.32 19.72 1.05
N ILE A 599 -3.26 20.06 1.92
CA ILE A 599 -4.09 21.27 1.89
C ILE A 599 -3.94 21.97 3.24
N ILE A 600 -3.84 23.29 3.22
CA ILE A 600 -3.72 24.11 4.44
C ILE A 600 -4.94 25.01 4.57
N LEU A 601 -5.49 25.09 5.79
CA LEU A 601 -6.43 26.13 6.22
C LEU A 601 -5.75 26.95 7.32
N ASP A 602 -5.51 28.22 7.04
CA ASP A 602 -4.97 29.17 7.98
C ASP A 602 -5.99 30.27 8.25
N ILE A 603 -6.40 30.37 9.51
CA ILE A 603 -7.40 31.34 9.98
C ILE A 603 -6.75 32.56 10.65
N GLY A 604 -5.44 32.53 10.90
CA GLY A 604 -4.74 33.50 11.75
C GLY A 604 -4.08 34.64 10.99
N LEU A 605 -4.02 34.61 9.65
CA LEU A 605 -3.23 35.60 8.89
C LEU A 605 -3.83 37.01 8.79
N PHE A 606 -5.10 37.19 9.19
CA PHE A 606 -5.73 38.53 9.18
C PHE A 606 -4.97 39.54 10.04
N THR A 607 -4.36 39.08 11.14
CA THR A 607 -3.56 39.92 12.04
C THR A 607 -2.26 40.39 11.38
N PHE A 608 -1.82 39.73 10.31
CA PHE A 608 -0.69 40.11 9.45
C PHE A 608 -1.14 40.77 8.15
N ASN A 609 -2.31 41.42 8.17
CA ASN A 609 -2.91 42.10 7.02
C ASN A 609 -3.15 41.20 5.79
N PHE A 610 -3.16 39.88 5.97
CA PHE A 610 -3.52 38.95 4.91
C PHE A 610 -5.03 38.71 4.92
N CYS A 611 -5.76 39.55 4.19
CA CYS A 611 -7.18 39.79 4.46
C CYS A 611 -8.13 39.03 3.54
N THR A 612 -7.84 37.75 3.27
CA THR A 612 -8.79 36.89 2.55
C THR A 612 -9.91 36.46 3.49
N MET A 613 -11.15 36.72 3.08
CA MET A 613 -12.36 36.49 3.86
C MET A 613 -13.31 35.55 3.11
N VAL A 614 -14.03 34.71 3.83
CA VAL A 614 -15.17 33.93 3.31
C VAL A 614 -16.48 34.56 3.77
N SER A 615 -17.49 34.60 2.91
CA SER A 615 -18.85 35.01 3.30
C SER A 615 -19.53 33.95 4.15
N ALA A 616 -20.14 34.35 5.26
CA ALA A 616 -20.75 33.44 6.22
C ALA A 616 -22.19 33.04 5.87
N ALA A 617 -22.97 33.96 5.28
CA ALA A 617 -24.41 33.80 5.04
C ALA A 617 -24.82 32.46 4.40
N PRO A 618 -24.14 31.94 3.35
CA PRO A 618 -24.53 30.67 2.72
C PRO A 618 -24.36 29.43 3.60
N TYR A 619 -23.58 29.53 4.68
CA TYR A 619 -23.18 28.41 5.53
C TYR A 619 -23.96 28.34 6.83
N ILE A 620 -24.47 29.48 7.31
CA ILE A 620 -25.11 29.60 8.63
C ILE A 620 -26.63 29.80 8.58
N SER A 621 -27.23 30.07 7.42
CA SER A 621 -28.67 30.40 7.31
C SER A 621 -29.61 29.34 7.88
N ASP A 622 -29.22 28.07 7.82
CA ASP A 622 -30.01 26.90 8.24
C ASP A 622 -29.58 26.34 9.62
N LEU A 623 -28.63 27.02 10.29
CA LEU A 623 -27.99 26.57 11.53
C LEU A 623 -28.34 27.49 12.71
N SER A 624 -28.37 26.93 13.91
CA SER A 624 -28.53 27.65 15.15
C SER A 624 -27.17 28.10 15.72
N ASP A 625 -27.16 28.94 16.76
CA ASP A 625 -25.97 29.34 17.54
C ASP A 625 -24.93 30.28 16.86
N PHE A 626 -25.36 31.18 15.98
CA PHE A 626 -24.51 32.25 15.45
C PHE A 626 -24.92 33.63 15.98
N PRO A 627 -23.94 34.50 16.33
CA PRO A 627 -24.23 35.87 16.72
C PRO A 627 -24.79 36.68 15.52
N PRO A 628 -25.68 37.65 15.75
CA PRO A 628 -26.14 38.55 14.69
C PRO A 628 -24.96 39.36 14.13
N GLY A 629 -24.97 39.61 12.82
CA GLY A 629 -23.95 40.43 12.14
C GLY A 629 -22.66 39.72 11.75
N LEU A 630 -22.60 38.38 11.83
CA LEU A 630 -21.47 37.60 11.35
C LEU A 630 -21.52 37.47 9.81
N ASP A 631 -20.99 38.45 9.10
CA ASP A 631 -21.04 38.50 7.62
C ASP A 631 -19.87 37.78 6.95
N TYR A 632 -18.68 37.87 7.55
CA TYR A 632 -17.43 37.37 6.98
C TYR A 632 -16.50 36.76 8.03
N ALA A 633 -15.72 35.76 7.62
CA ALA A 633 -14.69 35.14 8.46
C ALA A 633 -13.34 35.07 7.73
N PRO A 634 -12.20 35.37 8.38
CA PRO A 634 -10.90 35.23 7.74
C PRO A 634 -10.54 33.78 7.47
N ALA A 635 -10.07 33.50 6.25
CA ALA A 635 -9.60 32.18 5.87
C ALA A 635 -8.63 32.25 4.69
N PHE A 636 -7.42 31.74 4.89
CA PHE A 636 -6.50 31.42 3.83
C PHE A 636 -6.50 29.91 3.57
N PHE A 637 -7.15 29.52 2.47
CA PHE A 637 -7.24 28.12 2.06
C PHE A 637 -6.27 27.85 0.90
N ARG A 638 -5.15 27.19 1.20
CA ARG A 638 -4.13 26.84 0.23
C ARG A 638 -4.38 25.44 -0.31
N ASP A 639 -4.99 25.40 -1.49
CA ASP A 639 -5.31 24.16 -2.20
C ASP A 639 -4.23 23.82 -3.26
N ARG A 640 -4.44 22.72 -4.00
CA ARG A 640 -3.52 22.27 -5.06
C ARG A 640 -3.28 23.35 -6.13
N SER A 641 -4.30 24.15 -6.47
CA SER A 641 -4.17 25.21 -7.45
C SER A 641 -3.26 26.33 -6.93
N LEU A 642 -3.51 26.79 -5.71
CA LEU A 642 -2.73 27.86 -5.11
C LEU A 642 -1.28 27.43 -4.83
N ALA A 643 -1.08 26.20 -4.33
CA ALA A 643 0.24 25.65 -4.08
C ALA A 643 1.12 25.56 -5.34
N LYS A 644 0.52 25.37 -6.53
CA LYS A 644 1.23 25.40 -7.81
C LYS A 644 1.61 26.83 -8.21
N ASN A 645 0.72 27.80 -7.99
CA ASN A 645 0.81 29.13 -8.59
C ASN A 645 1.47 30.19 -7.70
N VAL A 646 1.57 29.97 -6.40
CA VAL A 646 2.11 30.94 -5.42
C VAL A 646 3.35 30.36 -4.74
N ILE A 647 4.27 31.24 -4.30
CA ILE A 647 5.41 30.84 -3.47
C ILE A 647 4.90 30.44 -2.08
N GLN A 648 5.57 29.45 -1.49
CA GLN A 648 5.28 29.04 -0.13
C GLN A 648 5.73 30.12 0.86
N THR A 649 4.77 30.64 1.62
CA THR A 649 4.97 31.65 2.68
C THR A 649 5.04 31.03 4.08
N HIS A 650 4.59 29.79 4.22
CA HIS A 650 4.61 29.02 5.46
C HIS A 650 5.85 28.12 5.54
N THR A 651 6.58 28.18 6.64
CA THR A 651 7.66 27.25 6.97
C THR A 651 7.24 26.45 8.19
N GLU A 652 7.11 25.14 8.03
CA GLU A 652 6.72 24.27 9.13
C GLU A 652 7.93 23.86 9.97
N HIS A 653 7.78 23.92 11.30
CA HIS A 653 8.79 23.47 12.25
C HIS A 653 8.36 22.19 12.97
N LYS A 654 7.06 22.05 13.25
CA LYS A 654 6.48 20.94 14.01
C LYS A 654 5.06 20.67 13.52
N ARG A 655 4.65 19.40 13.53
CA ARG A 655 3.25 19.01 13.23
C ARG A 655 2.77 17.90 14.16
N VAL A 656 1.46 17.83 14.33
CA VAL A 656 0.80 16.76 15.06
C VAL A 656 -0.49 16.34 14.35
N SER A 657 -0.64 15.02 14.17
CA SER A 657 -1.88 14.44 13.66
C SER A 657 -2.91 14.38 14.78
N VAL A 658 -4.01 15.13 14.65
CA VAL A 658 -5.13 15.02 15.60
C VAL A 658 -5.89 13.72 15.36
N LEU A 659 -6.01 13.28 14.11
CA LEU A 659 -6.71 12.04 13.76
C LEU A 659 -6.06 10.79 14.38
N ARG A 660 -4.74 10.78 14.54
CA ARG A 660 -3.97 9.62 15.04
C ARG A 660 -3.48 9.80 16.48
N ASN A 661 -3.84 10.90 17.14
CA ASN A 661 -3.43 11.14 18.51
C ASN A 661 -4.35 10.37 19.47
N GLU A 662 -3.79 9.36 20.15
CA GLU A 662 -4.56 8.50 21.07
C GLU A 662 -5.07 9.24 22.31
N LYS A 663 -4.36 10.27 22.81
CA LYS A 663 -4.82 11.08 23.94
C LYS A 663 -6.06 11.88 23.54
N LEU A 664 -6.01 12.58 22.41
CA LEU A 664 -7.15 13.36 21.90
C LEU A 664 -8.31 12.45 21.47
N GLY A 665 -8.00 11.29 20.89
CA GLY A 665 -9.00 10.27 20.56
C GLY A 665 -9.78 9.76 21.77
N ARG A 666 -9.09 9.53 22.90
CA ARG A 666 -9.72 9.18 24.19
C ARG A 666 -10.57 10.30 24.73
N ALA A 667 -10.05 11.53 24.79
CA ALA A 667 -10.80 12.70 25.26
C ALA A 667 -12.12 12.92 24.48
N MET A 668 -12.16 12.55 23.20
CA MET A 668 -13.37 12.71 22.37
C MET A 668 -14.40 11.60 22.51
N GLN A 669 -14.13 10.51 23.26
CA GLN A 669 -15.07 9.39 23.41
C GLN A 669 -16.37 9.80 24.10
N HIS A 670 -16.29 10.66 25.12
CA HIS A 670 -17.44 11.12 25.90
C HIS A 670 -18.08 12.42 25.38
N SER A 671 -17.59 12.96 24.27
CA SER A 671 -17.99 14.27 23.73
C SER A 671 -19.50 14.46 23.48
N VAL A 672 -20.30 13.37 23.48
CA VAL A 672 -21.78 13.42 23.39
C VAL A 672 -22.42 13.82 24.72
N GLU A 673 -21.86 13.34 25.83
CA GLU A 673 -22.37 13.54 27.19
C GLU A 673 -21.73 14.77 27.86
N GLY A 674 -20.57 15.20 27.37
CA GLY A 674 -19.82 16.34 27.87
C GLY A 674 -18.33 16.02 27.90
N PHE A 675 -17.54 16.83 28.61
CA PHE A 675 -16.15 16.49 28.93
C PHE A 675 -16.00 16.33 30.43
N GLU A 676 -15.43 15.22 30.86
CA GLU A 676 -15.03 15.00 32.25
C GLU A 676 -13.70 15.70 32.55
N ALA A 677 -13.32 15.79 33.83
CA ALA A 677 -12.05 16.39 34.24
C ALA A 677 -10.84 15.72 33.55
N ALA A 678 -10.86 14.39 33.44
CA ALA A 678 -9.80 13.63 32.76
C ALA A 678 -9.72 13.92 31.25
N ASP A 679 -10.85 14.14 30.58
CA ASP A 679 -10.87 14.52 29.16
C ASP A 679 -10.26 15.91 28.96
N CYS A 680 -10.58 16.83 29.88
CA CYS A 680 -10.02 18.18 29.89
C CYS A 680 -8.51 18.14 30.09
N GLU A 681 -8.00 17.36 31.05
CA GLU A 681 -6.56 17.19 31.31
C GLU A 681 -5.81 16.70 30.08
N LEU A 682 -6.35 15.74 29.32
CA LEU A 682 -5.72 15.24 28.09
C LEU A 682 -5.61 16.32 26.99
N ILE A 683 -6.61 17.20 26.88
CA ILE A 683 -6.58 18.34 25.95
C ILE A 683 -5.55 19.37 26.43
N TRP A 684 -5.44 19.58 27.74
CA TRP A 684 -4.47 20.51 28.34
C TRP A 684 -3.04 20.05 28.16
N GLU A 685 -2.75 18.79 28.47
CA GLU A 685 -1.44 18.19 28.22
C GLU A 685 -1.02 18.38 26.77
N PHE A 686 -1.93 18.12 25.83
CA PHE A 686 -1.67 18.32 24.40
C PHE A 686 -1.29 19.77 24.07
N LEU A 687 -2.02 20.75 24.59
CA LEU A 687 -1.75 22.17 24.33
C LEU A 687 -0.41 22.60 24.91
N ASN A 688 -0.07 22.16 26.13
CA ASN A 688 1.19 22.46 26.77
C ASN A 688 2.38 21.82 26.04
N ASP A 689 2.27 20.54 25.69
CA ASP A 689 3.31 19.78 24.97
C ASP A 689 3.54 20.33 23.56
N PHE A 690 2.46 20.68 22.86
CA PHE A 690 2.55 21.15 21.49
C PHE A 690 2.97 22.63 21.41
N GLY A 691 2.41 23.47 22.29
CA GLY A 691 2.70 24.90 22.41
C GLY A 691 4.04 25.23 23.07
N GLU A 692 4.72 24.28 23.72
CA GLU A 692 6.04 24.46 24.38
C GLU A 692 5.98 25.48 25.54
N GLY A 693 4.91 25.45 26.32
CA GLY A 693 4.83 26.24 27.55
C GLY A 693 4.47 27.73 27.36
N THR A 694 4.02 28.16 26.17
CA THR A 694 3.21 29.38 26.07
C THR A 694 1.94 29.15 26.89
N ALA A 695 1.92 29.68 28.12
CA ALA A 695 0.80 29.50 29.03
C ALA A 695 -0.51 29.88 28.33
N PRO A 696 -1.53 29.00 28.33
CA PRO A 696 -2.87 29.39 27.95
C PRO A 696 -3.28 30.63 28.75
N SER A 697 -4.12 31.48 28.17
CA SER A 697 -4.70 32.62 28.89
C SER A 697 -5.30 32.18 30.25
N PRO A 698 -5.50 33.11 31.21
CA PRO A 698 -5.91 32.81 32.59
C PRO A 698 -7.16 31.92 32.75
N ASP A 699 -7.96 31.73 31.70
CA ASP A 699 -9.06 30.78 31.68
C ASP A 699 -8.65 29.45 31.03
N GLU A 700 -8.24 28.50 31.88
CA GLU A 700 -7.96 27.08 31.62
C GLU A 700 -9.18 26.28 31.10
N ARG A 701 -10.09 26.91 30.34
CA ARG A 701 -11.32 26.28 29.79
C ARG A 701 -11.62 26.66 28.35
N LEU A 702 -10.96 27.66 27.76
CA LEU A 702 -11.32 28.17 26.43
C LEU A 702 -11.36 27.11 25.31
N PRO A 703 -10.33 26.27 25.09
CA PRO A 703 -10.35 25.25 24.04
C PRO A 703 -11.52 24.26 24.21
N ILE A 704 -11.87 23.92 25.46
CA ILE A 704 -12.97 23.01 25.79
C ILE A 704 -14.30 23.66 25.45
N VAL A 705 -14.50 24.92 25.86
CA VAL A 705 -15.72 25.70 25.57
C VAL A 705 -15.91 25.88 24.06
N TYR A 706 -14.84 26.24 23.33
CA TYR A 706 -14.88 26.35 21.88
C TYR A 706 -15.20 25.00 21.23
N THR A 707 -14.63 23.91 21.74
CA THR A 707 -14.91 22.56 21.23
C THR A 707 -16.37 22.21 21.39
N LEU A 708 -16.96 22.40 22.59
CA LEU A 708 -18.38 22.12 22.83
C LEU A 708 -19.30 22.92 21.90
N LYS A 709 -19.01 24.21 21.69
CA LYS A 709 -19.76 25.06 20.75
C LYS A 709 -19.64 24.55 19.31
N ASN A 710 -18.42 24.22 18.87
CA ASN A 710 -18.19 23.66 17.55
C ASN A 710 -18.92 22.32 17.36
N LEU A 711 -18.97 21.47 18.39
CA LEU A 711 -19.67 20.19 18.34
C LEU A 711 -21.17 20.36 18.08
N ASN A 712 -21.81 21.32 18.75
CA ASN A 712 -23.25 21.59 18.56
C ASN A 712 -23.55 21.94 17.10
N VAL A 713 -22.83 22.93 16.56
CA VAL A 713 -23.01 23.40 15.19
C VAL A 713 -22.66 22.30 14.17
N LEU A 714 -21.55 21.58 14.36
CA LEU A 714 -21.15 20.50 13.45
C LEU A 714 -22.15 19.35 13.48
N ARG A 715 -22.66 18.95 14.65
CA ARG A 715 -23.71 17.91 14.75
C ARG A 715 -24.99 18.33 14.05
N GLU A 716 -25.40 19.59 14.22
CA GLU A 716 -26.57 20.13 13.55
C GLU A 716 -26.38 20.14 12.02
N ALA A 717 -25.27 20.68 11.53
CA ALA A 717 -24.97 20.76 10.10
C ALA A 717 -24.88 19.37 9.44
N LEU A 718 -24.29 18.40 10.13
CA LEU A 718 -24.19 17.02 9.65
C LEU A 718 -25.52 16.28 9.72
N GLY A 719 -26.29 16.46 10.80
CA GLY A 719 -27.61 15.86 10.99
C GLY A 719 -28.62 16.35 9.96
N LYS A 720 -28.70 17.68 9.74
CA LYS A 720 -29.55 18.33 8.73
C LYS A 720 -28.99 18.20 7.30
N ARG A 721 -27.73 17.78 7.14
CA ARG A 721 -27.00 17.69 5.85
C ARG A 721 -26.99 19.02 5.09
N THR A 722 -26.89 20.14 5.81
CA THR A 722 -26.90 21.51 5.23
C THR A 722 -25.79 21.71 4.20
N TRP A 723 -24.66 21.02 4.38
CA TRP A 723 -23.52 21.00 3.46
C TRP A 723 -23.87 20.63 2.01
N THR A 724 -24.97 19.92 1.79
CA THR A 724 -25.44 19.58 0.43
C THR A 724 -25.97 20.77 -0.36
N LYS A 725 -26.33 21.86 0.32
CA LYS A 725 -26.85 23.11 -0.28
C LYS A 725 -25.77 24.19 -0.43
N TRP A 726 -24.62 24.02 0.20
CA TRP A 726 -23.59 25.07 0.21
C TRP A 726 -22.96 25.28 -1.18
N PRO A 727 -22.45 26.50 -1.46
CA PRO A 727 -21.80 26.82 -2.73
C PRO A 727 -20.62 25.89 -3.03
N LYS A 728 -20.53 25.42 -4.28
CA LYS A 728 -19.38 24.63 -4.76
C LYS A 728 -18.08 25.45 -4.81
N SER A 729 -18.21 26.76 -4.98
CA SER A 729 -17.12 27.73 -4.90
C SER A 729 -17.48 28.72 -3.79
N PRO A 730 -16.76 28.72 -2.67
CA PRO A 730 -17.02 29.66 -1.58
C PRO A 730 -16.93 31.11 -2.06
N PRO A 731 -17.89 31.99 -1.71
CA PRO A 731 -17.79 33.41 -1.98
C PRO A 731 -16.66 34.01 -1.15
N LEU A 732 -15.66 34.56 -1.84
CA LEU A 732 -14.50 35.20 -1.22
C LEU A 732 -14.61 36.72 -1.30
N ALA A 733 -14.08 37.39 -0.27
CA ALA A 733 -13.86 38.82 -0.25
C ALA A 733 -12.41 39.10 0.18
N ILE A 734 -11.89 40.27 -0.19
CA ILE A 734 -10.65 40.79 0.38
C ILE A 734 -11.04 42.04 1.18
N ASP A 735 -10.60 42.11 2.43
CA ASP A 735 -10.75 43.32 3.25
C ASP A 735 -9.48 44.16 3.10
N SER A 736 -9.48 45.11 2.17
CA SER A 736 -8.31 45.91 1.79
C SER A 736 -8.06 47.09 2.75
N ASP A 737 -6.82 47.57 2.80
CA ASP A 737 -6.51 48.79 3.55
C ASP A 737 -7.19 50.02 2.91
N PRO A 738 -7.40 51.11 3.68
CA PRO A 738 -7.90 52.37 3.13
C PRO A 738 -7.08 52.82 1.92
N HIS A 739 -7.76 53.18 0.83
CA HIS A 739 -7.19 53.63 -0.46
C HIS A 739 -6.47 52.58 -1.32
N GLU A 740 -6.41 51.30 -0.92
CA GLU A 740 -5.75 50.25 -1.70
C GLU A 740 -6.58 49.76 -2.91
N ARG A 741 -7.91 49.93 -2.85
CA ARG A 741 -8.88 49.44 -3.86
C ARG A 741 -9.45 50.52 -4.79
N ASP A 742 -9.06 51.77 -4.64
CA ASP A 742 -9.64 52.88 -5.41
C ASP A 742 -9.18 52.86 -6.89
N TYR A 743 -8.32 51.92 -7.32
CA TYR A 743 -7.56 52.03 -8.58
C TYR A 743 -7.43 50.77 -9.46
N SER A 744 -8.09 49.63 -9.20
CA SER A 744 -7.95 48.44 -10.08
C SER A 744 -9.24 47.96 -10.74
N THR A 745 -9.16 47.68 -12.05
CA THR A 745 -10.19 47.01 -12.84
C THR A 745 -9.99 45.49 -12.89
N VAL A 746 -11.04 44.72 -13.20
CA VAL A 746 -10.97 43.25 -13.33
C VAL A 746 -9.92 42.80 -14.36
N GLU A 747 -9.72 43.58 -15.42
CA GLU A 747 -8.77 43.29 -16.49
C GLU A 747 -7.31 43.48 -16.04
N GLU A 748 -7.06 44.47 -15.17
CA GLU A 748 -5.75 44.72 -14.57
C GLU A 748 -5.38 43.62 -13.56
N ASP A 749 -6.34 43.16 -12.77
CA ASP A 749 -6.17 42.05 -11.82
C ASP A 749 -5.81 40.73 -12.54
N ASP A 750 -6.47 40.43 -13.67
CA ASP A 750 -6.18 39.24 -14.49
C ASP A 750 -4.80 39.31 -15.14
N ALA A 751 -4.41 40.48 -15.65
CA ALA A 751 -3.08 40.72 -16.22
C ALA A 751 -1.98 40.59 -15.15
N TRP A 752 -2.24 41.12 -13.95
CA TRP A 752 -1.38 40.98 -12.78
C TRP A 752 -1.20 39.51 -12.40
N PHE A 753 -2.29 38.74 -12.27
CA PHE A 753 -2.24 37.32 -11.92
C PHE A 753 -1.48 36.48 -12.96
N LYS A 754 -1.62 36.80 -14.25
CA LYS A 754 -0.88 36.14 -15.33
C LYS A 754 0.63 36.41 -15.21
N ASN A 755 1.01 37.64 -14.89
CA ASN A 755 2.40 38.01 -14.65
C ASN A 755 2.97 37.36 -13.39
N LEU A 756 2.20 37.32 -12.29
CA LEU A 756 2.57 36.60 -11.07
C LEU A 756 2.87 35.12 -11.36
N LYS A 757 1.97 34.40 -12.04
CA LYS A 757 2.19 32.99 -12.44
C LYS A 757 3.47 32.82 -13.25
N LYS A 758 3.76 33.74 -14.18
CA LYS A 758 4.99 33.72 -15.01
C LYS A 758 6.24 33.84 -14.15
N TRP A 759 6.28 34.78 -13.21
CA TRP A 759 7.42 34.98 -12.31
C TRP A 759 7.57 33.84 -11.30
N THR A 760 6.47 33.34 -10.72
CA THR A 760 6.50 32.17 -9.82
C THR A 760 7.04 30.93 -10.53
N LYS A 761 6.66 30.70 -11.79
CA LYS A 761 7.19 29.60 -12.60
C LYS A 761 8.71 29.74 -12.80
N LYS A 762 9.20 30.95 -13.11
CA LYS A 762 10.64 31.21 -13.25
C LYS A 762 11.38 30.92 -11.95
N TYR A 763 10.87 31.40 -10.82
CA TYR A 763 11.48 31.18 -9.50
C TYR A 763 11.52 29.69 -9.14
N LYS A 764 10.38 28.98 -9.22
CA LYS A 764 10.31 27.55 -8.90
C LYS A 764 11.17 26.67 -9.81
N SER A 765 11.45 27.12 -11.04
CA SER A 765 12.38 26.46 -11.95
C SER A 765 13.85 26.80 -11.73
N GLY A 766 14.19 27.56 -10.68
CA GLY A 766 15.56 27.99 -10.37
C GLY A 766 16.13 29.05 -11.32
N LYS A 767 15.30 29.64 -12.21
CA LYS A 767 15.76 30.58 -13.25
C LYS A 767 15.99 32.01 -12.74
N VAL A 768 15.50 32.33 -11.54
CA VAL A 768 15.68 33.64 -10.89
C VAL A 768 15.85 33.45 -9.39
N SER A 769 16.66 34.30 -8.76
CA SER A 769 16.83 34.30 -7.30
C SER A 769 15.59 34.84 -6.58
N ARG A 770 15.49 34.61 -5.26
CA ARG A 770 14.39 35.14 -4.44
C ARG A 770 14.34 36.68 -4.49
N ALA A 771 15.49 37.34 -4.35
CA ALA A 771 15.60 38.79 -4.44
C ALA A 771 15.11 39.35 -5.79
N THR A 772 15.44 38.68 -6.90
CA THR A 772 14.96 39.07 -8.23
C THR A 772 13.45 38.86 -8.38
N TYR A 773 12.91 37.76 -7.85
CA TYR A 773 11.46 37.53 -7.83
C TYR A 773 10.74 38.62 -7.02
N ASP A 774 11.19 38.91 -5.78
CA ASP A 774 10.54 39.89 -4.91
C ASP A 774 10.58 41.30 -5.53
N THR A 775 11.68 41.66 -6.19
CA THR A 775 11.81 42.92 -6.94
C THR A 775 10.83 42.98 -8.12
N ALA A 776 10.66 41.87 -8.86
CA ALA A 776 9.74 41.80 -9.98
C ALA A 776 8.27 41.89 -9.53
N ILE A 777 7.91 41.26 -8.40
CA ILE A 777 6.56 41.37 -7.83
C ILE A 777 6.30 42.78 -7.32
N ARG A 778 7.25 43.44 -6.64
CA ARG A 778 7.10 44.85 -6.21
C ARG A 778 6.85 45.81 -7.37
N LYS A 779 7.43 45.55 -8.55
CA LYS A 779 7.19 46.33 -9.76
C LYS A 779 5.83 46.06 -10.41
N LEU A 780 5.17 44.95 -10.07
CA LEU A 780 3.82 44.63 -10.53
C LEU A 780 2.74 45.22 -9.61
N SER A 781 3.09 45.59 -8.38
CA SER A 781 2.19 46.19 -7.37
C SER A 781 2.25 47.73 -7.33
N ARG A 782 2.98 48.35 -8.24
CA ARG A 782 2.99 49.80 -8.52
C ARG A 782 2.42 50.00 -9.90
#